data_AF-A0AAE0RZ04-F1
#
_entry.id   AF-A0AAE0RZ04-F1
#
_cell.length_a   1.000
_cell.length_b   1.000
_cell.length_c   1.000
_cell.angle_alpha   90.00
_cell.angle_beta   90.00
_cell.angle_gamma   90.00
#
_symmetry.space_group_name_H-M   'P 1'
#
loop_
_entity.id
_entity.type
_entity.pdbx_description
1 polymer ?
#
loop_
_entity_poly.entity_id
_entity_poly.type
_entity_poly.pdbx_seq_one_letter_code
_entity_poly.pdbx_strand_id
1 'polypeptide(L)'
;MAEVINPAEYYLGPGDKLYVTLLGTIIKSQSVTVTPTNDIILEDSPPVAISKLKLSEVGAFLETSLKNVFKNTTFKVSLLQPRKIKIGVVLLGRPMYYVTVYSGTRISEVISKFVLEGKDISVIEPKNAGTQYGNSISQITSLLQNEGSTSSSTSSNVSVDLDKISLRRIKVKRGDIEFYADVEKYYKIQDKNANPYALEGDILILSKRSNFVVISGHVKYPGAYEYVEGDSLGLLINMAGGFLETAKKNSIKIIRNPDPRVDDNKVINIVDSLEIDKTKLEKNDVINVYGKEIAKELTVVTVKGEIQKPGVYGIKKGVTRLKTILDEAGGITKLAYLPASSVVRKEKIDMYPILSDPLSGIRYDDNPELQYIIAQKRMRRGIVSVDLLRLMNGDETQNLLLEAGDEINIAQTVSYITVLGRVVTPGKIEFVEGRSVLEYVENAGGFANRARSHDILVQKPNSGELIPWDKVVLERGDVILVQEKTTPFIDDFIKVSTVITTITTVIITENPTGSGAGGINSALGGLGIENLLGGSSKSNEVEKITKLIKSRRVADSVVKDLRLDKVFKNKTSEQNANQLLGMIKVSEKKSDFINVTISVGSKGNLFSKVHEDSAKVLGLEISRSIVRNTDKILREFLYKKSLANANFYKIKMEEARLEKDTAQFKLAKFEKDNKAIEMTEQAKAQIEMMASMQAQMFTEKLNLDILEQERLSSDPLVTEARNKIKLYEKQYNDVLYGKSGGYVIGVDKFSDLKVQYGNLFLESRLRGEIYLFLKQMYLKEVLQGSKNTPTIEVLQPSVIPDYASNKSKVIHVAIGVTVGLLIGLTICGLIKLYEEMLAEPDNEEIVREVKRMLDFGWVKKMVSGLYKHGLSR
;
A
#
# COMPACT_ATOMS: atom_id res chain seq x y z
N MET A 1 -18.19 -16.14 28.63
CA MET A 1 -18.08 -17.30 29.55
C MET A 1 -18.11 -16.79 30.98
N ALA A 2 -19.16 -17.10 31.75
CA ALA A 2 -19.13 -16.89 33.20
C ALA A 2 -17.97 -17.71 33.78
N GLU A 3 -17.12 -17.11 34.60
CA GLU A 3 -16.06 -17.84 35.31
C GLU A 3 -16.73 -18.96 36.12
N VAL A 4 -16.20 -20.19 36.04
CA VAL A 4 -16.80 -21.34 36.72
C VAL A 4 -16.85 -21.05 38.22
N ILE A 5 -18.06 -21.08 38.81
CA ILE A 5 -18.25 -20.84 40.24
C ILE A 5 -17.44 -21.87 41.02
N ASN A 6 -16.48 -21.42 41.82
CA ASN A 6 -15.67 -22.29 42.66
C ASN A 6 -16.51 -22.80 43.86
N PRO A 7 -16.80 -24.12 43.97
CA PRO A 7 -17.62 -24.67 45.05
C PRO A 7 -17.04 -24.47 46.46
N ALA A 8 -15.73 -24.21 46.58
CA ALA A 8 -15.05 -23.95 47.84
C ALA A 8 -15.16 -22.49 48.33
N GLU A 9 -15.61 -21.59 47.47
CA GLU A 9 -15.70 -20.15 47.75
C GLU A 9 -17.15 -19.62 47.69
N TYR A 10 -18.09 -20.41 47.16
CA TYR A 10 -19.50 -20.03 47.02
C TYR A 10 -20.34 -20.39 48.25
N TYR A 11 -20.91 -19.37 48.91
CA TYR A 11 -21.85 -19.54 50.02
C TYR A 11 -23.30 -19.62 49.52
N LEU A 12 -23.99 -20.69 49.95
CA LEU A 12 -25.41 -20.83 49.68
C LEU A 12 -26.23 -19.81 50.45
N GLY A 13 -27.34 -19.39 49.85
CA GLY A 13 -28.29 -18.47 50.45
C GLY A 13 -29.66 -18.52 49.78
N PRO A 14 -30.62 -17.75 50.27
CA PRO A 14 -32.01 -17.85 49.84
C PRO A 14 -32.19 -17.60 48.35
N GLY A 15 -33.00 -18.43 47.69
CA GLY A 15 -33.26 -18.34 46.26
C GLY A 15 -32.24 -19.05 45.36
N ASP A 16 -31.18 -19.65 45.92
CA ASP A 16 -30.31 -20.55 45.16
C ASP A 16 -31.09 -21.82 44.79
N LYS A 17 -30.95 -22.28 43.55
CA LYS A 17 -31.51 -23.56 43.10
C LYS A 17 -30.42 -24.61 43.05
N LEU A 18 -30.65 -25.72 43.73
CA LEU A 18 -29.73 -26.83 43.83
C LEU A 18 -30.33 -28.06 43.14
N TYR A 19 -29.46 -28.86 42.55
CA TYR A 19 -29.78 -30.20 42.09
C TYR A 19 -29.16 -31.17 43.09
N VAL A 20 -30.00 -31.86 43.85
CA VAL A 20 -29.59 -32.80 44.88
C VAL A 20 -29.85 -34.21 44.38
N THR A 21 -28.79 -35.00 44.27
CA THR A 21 -28.84 -36.42 43.89
C THR A 21 -28.55 -37.26 45.12
N LEU A 22 -29.53 -38.08 45.50
CA LEU A 22 -29.42 -39.09 46.53
C LEU A 22 -28.89 -40.36 45.87
N LEU A 23 -27.74 -40.85 46.33
CA LEU A 23 -27.10 -42.07 45.85
C LEU A 23 -27.10 -43.09 47.00
N GLY A 24 -28.01 -44.05 46.96
CA GLY A 24 -28.13 -45.12 47.96
C GLY A 24 -28.87 -46.32 47.37
N THR A 25 -29.71 -46.98 48.17
CA THR A 25 -30.57 -48.09 47.70
C THR A 25 -31.52 -47.67 46.58
N ILE A 26 -31.90 -46.38 46.57
CA ILE A 26 -32.70 -45.74 45.51
C ILE A 26 -31.89 -44.56 45.00
N ILE A 27 -31.79 -44.42 43.67
CA ILE A 27 -31.21 -43.24 43.02
C ILE A 27 -32.36 -42.29 42.72
N LYS A 28 -32.41 -41.15 43.43
CA LYS A 28 -33.43 -40.12 43.26
C LYS A 28 -32.74 -38.77 43.15
N SER A 29 -33.15 -37.99 42.16
CA SER A 29 -32.63 -36.64 41.96
C SER A 29 -33.78 -35.64 41.98
N GLN A 30 -33.58 -34.53 42.67
CA GLN A 30 -34.58 -33.48 42.80
C GLN A 30 -33.95 -32.10 42.73
N SER A 31 -34.67 -31.16 42.11
CA SER A 31 -34.33 -29.74 42.16
C SER A 31 -34.98 -29.10 43.37
N VAL A 32 -34.17 -28.52 44.26
CA VAL A 32 -34.64 -27.80 45.45
C VAL A 32 -34.24 -26.34 45.39
N THR A 33 -35.03 -25.47 46.01
CA THR A 33 -34.71 -24.06 46.16
C THR A 33 -34.46 -23.76 47.64
N VAL A 34 -33.40 -23.02 47.94
CA VAL A 34 -33.11 -22.58 49.31
C VAL A 34 -34.18 -21.57 49.74
N THR A 35 -34.86 -21.85 50.84
CA THR A 35 -35.95 -21.01 51.36
C THR A 35 -35.43 -19.69 51.95
N PRO A 36 -36.30 -18.68 52.16
CA PRO A 36 -35.95 -17.45 52.91
C PRO A 36 -35.39 -17.70 54.32
N THR A 37 -35.76 -18.82 54.94
CA THR A 37 -35.25 -19.25 56.25
C THR A 37 -33.87 -19.92 56.18
N ASN A 38 -33.26 -20.03 55.00
CA ASN A 38 -32.02 -20.77 54.71
C ASN A 38 -32.13 -22.28 54.90
N ASP A 39 -33.31 -22.84 54.66
CA ASP A 39 -33.54 -24.28 54.70
C ASP A 39 -33.67 -24.85 53.29
N ILE A 40 -33.38 -26.14 53.16
CA ILE A 40 -33.80 -26.94 51.99
C ILE A 40 -34.77 -28.02 52.41
N ILE A 41 -35.78 -28.22 51.58
CA ILE A 41 -36.82 -29.22 51.77
C ILE A 41 -36.63 -30.28 50.69
N LEU A 42 -36.27 -31.48 51.11
CA LEU A 42 -36.17 -32.65 50.25
C LEU A 42 -37.45 -33.47 50.40
N GLU A 43 -37.90 -34.09 49.31
CA GLU A 43 -39.00 -35.05 49.37
C GLU A 43 -38.68 -36.13 50.42
N ASP A 44 -39.66 -36.42 51.29
CA ASP A 44 -39.54 -37.38 52.41
C ASP A 44 -38.57 -36.98 53.55
N SER A 45 -38.25 -35.69 53.69
CA SER A 45 -37.34 -35.14 54.73
C SER A 45 -37.96 -33.96 55.49
N PRO A 46 -37.64 -33.78 56.79
CA PRO A 46 -37.85 -32.49 57.46
C PRO A 46 -36.96 -31.40 56.82
N PRO A 47 -37.32 -30.10 56.96
CA PRO A 47 -36.48 -28.99 56.51
C PRO A 47 -35.08 -29.02 57.16
N VAL A 48 -34.04 -28.79 56.37
CA VAL A 48 -32.65 -28.79 56.83
C VAL A 48 -32.02 -27.41 56.66
N ALA A 49 -31.58 -26.81 57.76
CA ALA A 49 -30.92 -25.52 57.78
C ALA A 49 -29.50 -25.60 57.21
N ILE A 50 -29.23 -24.83 56.15
CA ILE A 50 -27.93 -24.81 55.43
C ILE A 50 -27.24 -23.45 55.49
N SER A 51 -27.63 -22.60 56.45
CA SER A 51 -27.11 -21.23 56.58
C SER A 51 -25.58 -21.20 56.73
N LYS A 52 -24.92 -20.32 55.95
CA LYS A 52 -23.46 -20.09 55.93
C LYS A 52 -22.61 -21.27 55.44
N LEU A 53 -23.21 -22.32 54.88
CA LEU A 53 -22.45 -23.42 54.27
C LEU A 53 -21.96 -23.05 52.87
N LYS A 54 -20.76 -23.53 52.54
CA LYS A 54 -20.25 -23.48 51.17
C LYS A 54 -20.83 -24.61 50.35
N LEU A 55 -20.95 -24.43 49.03
CA LEU A 55 -21.50 -25.44 48.12
C LEU A 55 -20.80 -26.81 48.28
N SER A 56 -19.48 -26.80 48.47
CA SER A 56 -18.67 -28.01 48.68
C SER A 56 -18.95 -28.77 49.99
N GLU A 57 -19.51 -28.11 51.00
CA GLU A 57 -19.72 -28.67 52.35
C GLU A 57 -21.11 -29.31 52.52
N VAL A 58 -22.06 -28.93 51.65
CA VAL A 58 -23.49 -29.22 51.84
C VAL A 58 -23.80 -30.72 51.71
N GLY A 59 -23.11 -31.44 50.83
CA GLY A 59 -23.32 -32.89 50.68
C GLY A 59 -23.03 -33.65 51.98
N ALA A 60 -21.84 -33.45 52.55
CA ALA A 60 -21.44 -34.06 53.81
C ALA A 60 -22.32 -33.62 54.99
N PHE A 61 -22.75 -32.35 54.98
CA PHE A 61 -23.67 -31.84 55.99
C PHE A 61 -25.05 -32.52 55.93
N LEU A 62 -25.58 -32.77 54.74
CA LEU A 62 -26.86 -33.47 54.55
C LEU A 62 -26.77 -34.94 54.97
N GLU A 63 -25.67 -35.63 54.65
CA GLU A 63 -25.40 -36.99 55.11
C GLU A 63 -25.46 -37.10 56.63
N THR A 64 -24.90 -36.11 57.32
CA THR A 64 -24.88 -36.07 58.78
C THR A 64 -26.26 -35.73 59.35
N SER A 65 -26.92 -34.70 58.79
CA SER A 65 -28.19 -34.18 59.31
C SER A 65 -29.38 -35.11 59.07
N LEU A 66 -29.35 -35.89 57.99
CA LEU A 66 -30.45 -36.76 57.57
C LEU A 66 -30.18 -38.26 57.76
N LYS A 67 -29.12 -38.62 58.49
CA LYS A 67 -28.73 -40.01 58.75
C LYS A 67 -29.84 -40.89 59.35
N ASN A 68 -30.75 -40.29 60.12
CA ASN A 68 -31.88 -40.98 60.75
C ASN A 68 -33.06 -41.21 59.79
N VAL A 69 -33.11 -40.48 58.68
CA VAL A 69 -34.17 -40.54 57.66
C VAL A 69 -33.70 -41.39 56.47
N PHE A 70 -32.50 -41.13 55.96
CA PHE A 70 -31.91 -41.85 54.83
C PHE A 70 -30.68 -42.66 55.30
N LYS A 71 -30.80 -43.99 55.33
CA LYS A 71 -29.71 -44.89 55.72
C LYS A 71 -28.82 -45.22 54.51
N ASN A 72 -27.50 -45.17 54.70
CA ASN A 72 -26.48 -45.50 53.69
C ASN A 72 -26.63 -44.72 52.36
N THR A 73 -27.03 -43.45 52.45
CA THR A 73 -27.22 -42.58 51.28
C THR A 73 -26.15 -41.51 51.23
N THR A 74 -25.48 -41.36 50.09
CA THR A 74 -24.55 -40.27 49.78
C THR A 74 -25.30 -39.14 49.08
N PHE A 75 -25.04 -37.89 49.47
CA PHE A 75 -25.71 -36.73 48.88
C PHE A 75 -24.73 -35.96 47.97
N LYS A 76 -25.01 -35.96 46.66
CA LYS A 76 -24.32 -35.08 45.71
C LYS A 76 -25.16 -33.85 45.45
N VAL A 77 -24.58 -32.67 45.70
CA VAL A 77 -25.25 -31.39 45.52
C VAL A 77 -24.54 -30.61 44.42
N SER A 78 -25.31 -30.07 43.48
CA SER A 78 -24.81 -29.21 42.41
C SER A 78 -25.63 -27.93 42.35
N LEU A 79 -24.98 -26.79 42.10
CA LEU A 79 -25.68 -25.52 41.93
C LEU A 79 -26.30 -25.47 40.53
N LEU A 80 -27.63 -25.51 40.44
CA LEU A 80 -28.36 -25.42 39.18
C LEU A 80 -28.48 -23.97 38.71
N GLN A 81 -28.83 -23.07 39.64
CA GLN A 81 -28.96 -21.65 39.34
C GLN A 81 -28.57 -20.83 40.58
N PRO A 82 -27.54 -19.97 40.51
CA PRO A 82 -27.24 -19.02 41.57
C PRO A 82 -28.37 -17.98 41.73
N ARG A 83 -28.58 -17.50 42.96
CA ARG A 83 -29.52 -16.42 43.27
C ARG A 83 -29.10 -15.11 42.61
N LYS A 84 -30.06 -14.22 42.35
CA LYS A 84 -29.79 -12.87 41.87
C LYS A 84 -29.56 -11.94 43.07
N ILE A 85 -28.52 -11.11 42.99
CA ILE A 85 -28.17 -10.10 43.99
C ILE A 85 -28.19 -8.71 43.34
N LYS A 86 -28.53 -7.69 44.13
CA LYS A 86 -28.51 -6.29 43.69
C LYS A 86 -27.25 -5.60 44.19
N ILE A 87 -26.54 -4.94 43.28
CA ILE A 87 -25.31 -4.20 43.55
C ILE A 87 -25.54 -2.74 43.21
N GLY A 88 -25.22 -1.83 44.13
CA GLY A 88 -25.26 -0.40 43.87
C GLY A 88 -24.04 0.03 43.07
N VAL A 89 -24.22 0.88 42.06
CA VAL A 89 -23.14 1.46 41.26
C VAL A 89 -23.32 2.97 41.21
N VAL A 90 -22.32 3.72 41.66
CA VAL A 90 -22.26 5.17 41.66
C VAL A 90 -21.20 5.59 40.66
N LEU A 91 -21.59 6.31 39.61
CA LEU A 91 -20.69 6.74 38.54
C LEU A 91 -20.43 8.24 38.64
N LEU A 92 -19.17 8.66 38.85
CA LEU A 92 -18.76 10.08 38.79
C LEU A 92 -19.65 11.02 39.63
N GLY A 93 -20.11 10.57 40.80
CA GLY A 93 -20.98 11.36 41.67
C GLY A 93 -22.46 11.45 41.24
N ARG A 94 -22.86 10.70 40.20
CA ARG A 94 -24.27 10.54 39.80
C ARG A 94 -25.06 9.73 40.84
N PRO A 95 -26.41 9.82 40.83
CA PRO A 95 -27.26 8.97 41.67
C PRO A 95 -26.92 7.48 41.49
N MET A 96 -27.13 6.72 42.56
CA MET A 96 -26.84 5.29 42.61
C MET A 96 -27.77 4.50 41.69
N TYR A 97 -27.20 3.63 40.86
CA TYR A 97 -27.92 2.68 40.01
C TYR A 97 -27.81 1.27 40.59
N TYR A 98 -28.88 0.47 40.51
CA TYR A 98 -28.84 -0.93 40.94
C TYR A 98 -28.66 -1.85 39.75
N VAL A 99 -27.59 -2.64 39.77
CA VAL A 99 -27.29 -3.68 38.78
C VAL A 99 -27.63 -5.02 39.39
N THR A 100 -28.45 -5.82 38.71
CA THR A 100 -28.85 -7.15 39.20
C THR A 100 -27.95 -8.21 38.57
N VAL A 101 -27.08 -8.85 39.34
CA VAL A 101 -26.18 -9.92 38.87
C VAL A 101 -26.49 -11.24 39.57
N TYR A 102 -25.90 -12.34 39.10
CA TYR A 102 -25.94 -13.60 39.84
C TYR A 102 -24.93 -13.57 40.99
N SER A 103 -25.24 -14.23 42.10
CA SER A 103 -24.28 -14.47 43.18
C SER A 103 -23.08 -15.26 42.62
N GLY A 104 -21.87 -14.90 43.03
CA GLY A 104 -20.62 -15.44 42.49
C GLY A 104 -20.05 -14.65 41.30
N THR A 105 -20.66 -13.53 40.92
CA THR A 105 -20.15 -12.62 39.89
C THR A 105 -19.00 -11.76 40.45
N ARG A 106 -17.93 -11.52 39.67
CA ARG A 106 -16.83 -10.61 40.06
C ARG A 106 -17.18 -9.14 39.79
N ILE A 107 -16.53 -8.22 40.50
CA ILE A 107 -16.72 -6.77 40.33
C ILE A 107 -16.55 -6.33 38.88
N SER A 108 -15.57 -6.86 38.15
CA SER A 108 -15.38 -6.54 36.73
C SER A 108 -16.60 -6.86 35.84
N GLU A 109 -17.31 -7.94 36.13
CA GLU A 109 -18.51 -8.35 35.40
C GLU A 109 -19.70 -7.48 35.80
N VAL A 110 -19.81 -7.07 37.07
CA VAL A 110 -20.81 -6.08 37.50
C VAL A 110 -20.63 -4.77 36.73
N ILE A 111 -19.38 -4.29 36.61
CA ILE A 111 -19.07 -3.07 35.84
C ILE A 111 -19.41 -3.29 34.36
N SER A 112 -19.02 -4.42 33.78
CA SER A 112 -19.34 -4.73 32.38
C SER A 112 -20.85 -4.74 32.13
N LYS A 113 -21.62 -5.33 33.06
CA LYS A 113 -23.08 -5.35 33.00
C LYS A 113 -23.68 -3.97 33.19
N PHE A 114 -23.21 -3.18 34.15
CA PHE A 114 -23.60 -1.78 34.35
C PHE A 114 -23.42 -0.95 33.07
N VAL A 115 -22.30 -1.16 32.39
CA VAL A 115 -21.97 -0.47 31.14
C VAL A 115 -22.89 -0.88 30.00
N LEU A 116 -23.22 -2.18 29.90
CA LEU A 116 -24.11 -2.71 28.87
C LEU A 116 -25.57 -2.29 29.12
N GLU A 117 -26.04 -2.35 30.37
CA GLU A 117 -27.39 -1.90 30.77
C GLU A 117 -27.52 -0.37 30.72
N GLY A 118 -26.42 0.36 30.92
CA GLY A 118 -26.36 1.82 30.75
C GLY A 118 -26.55 2.31 29.31
N LYS A 119 -26.56 1.42 28.30
CA LYS A 119 -26.90 1.79 26.91
C LYS A 119 -28.38 2.14 26.71
N ASP A 120 -29.28 1.73 27.60
CA ASP A 120 -30.70 2.11 27.55
C ASP A 120 -30.99 3.48 28.22
N ILE A 121 -29.96 4.19 28.68
CA ILE A 121 -30.07 5.57 29.15
C ILE A 121 -29.78 6.49 27.96
N SER A 122 -30.86 7.00 27.37
CA SER A 122 -30.93 7.75 26.11
C SER A 122 -30.17 9.09 26.10
N VAL A 123 -29.61 9.46 24.92
CA VAL A 123 -29.09 10.80 24.45
C VAL A 123 -27.62 10.87 23.91
N ILE A 124 -27.46 10.61 22.60
CA ILE A 124 -26.58 11.25 21.56
C ILE A 124 -25.02 11.06 21.59
N GLU A 125 -24.45 10.59 20.45
CA GLU A 125 -23.03 10.53 20.04
C GLU A 125 -22.54 11.79 19.25
N PRO A 126 -21.22 11.98 19.08
CA PRO A 126 -20.69 11.84 17.71
C PRO A 126 -19.41 11.00 17.56
N LYS A 127 -19.29 10.49 16.34
CA LYS A 127 -18.34 9.52 15.79
C LYS A 127 -16.86 9.94 15.83
N ASN A 128 -16.03 8.89 15.83
CA ASN A 128 -14.62 8.82 15.45
C ASN A 128 -13.57 9.29 16.49
N ALA A 129 -13.11 8.34 17.31
CA ALA A 129 -11.79 8.38 17.94
C ALA A 129 -11.11 7.01 17.81
N GLY A 130 -10.32 6.85 16.75
CA GLY A 130 -9.34 5.80 16.67
C GLY A 130 -8.11 6.20 17.49
N THR A 131 -8.02 5.71 18.72
CA THR A 131 -6.77 5.68 19.47
C THR A 131 -6.60 4.30 20.08
N GLN A 132 -5.52 3.64 19.71
CA GLN A 132 -4.99 2.47 20.41
C GLN A 132 -4.57 2.90 21.82
N TYR A 133 -5.51 2.93 22.75
CA TYR A 133 -5.24 2.80 24.17
C TYR A 133 -5.36 1.32 24.51
N GLY A 134 -4.46 0.83 25.37
CA GLY A 134 -4.37 -0.57 25.76
C GLY A 134 -5.74 -1.12 26.12
N ASN A 135 -6.25 -1.98 25.24
CA ASN A 135 -7.68 -2.16 25.04
C ASN A 135 -8.24 -3.21 26.01
N SER A 136 -8.04 -3.00 27.32
CA SER A 136 -8.49 -3.91 28.38
C SER A 136 -10.02 -4.06 28.37
N ILE A 137 -10.75 -2.96 28.13
CA ILE A 137 -12.22 -3.00 28.04
C ILE A 137 -12.70 -3.66 26.75
N SER A 138 -12.05 -3.42 25.60
CA SER A 138 -12.42 -4.12 24.35
C SER A 138 -12.16 -5.63 24.43
N GLN A 139 -11.16 -6.05 25.20
CA GLN A 139 -10.87 -7.45 25.49
C GLN A 139 -11.95 -8.04 26.42
N ILE A 140 -12.38 -7.31 27.45
CA ILE A 140 -13.50 -7.72 28.31
C ILE A 140 -14.81 -7.82 27.52
N THR A 141 -15.10 -6.85 26.66
CA THR A 141 -16.32 -6.81 25.82
C THR A 141 -16.31 -7.89 24.73
N SER A 142 -15.17 -8.19 24.12
CA SER A 142 -15.05 -9.27 23.12
C SER A 142 -15.09 -10.67 23.74
N LEU A 143 -14.64 -10.83 25.00
CA LEU A 143 -14.78 -12.07 25.76
C LEU A 143 -16.25 -12.39 26.15
N LEU A 144 -17.13 -11.39 26.13
CA LEU A 144 -18.56 -11.53 26.45
C LEU A 144 -19.46 -11.65 25.20
N GLN A 145 -18.98 -11.31 24.00
CA GLN A 145 -19.79 -11.30 22.76
C GLN A 145 -19.96 -12.65 22.06
N ASN A 146 -19.47 -13.75 22.64
CA ASN A 146 -19.50 -15.07 22.00
C ASN A 146 -20.73 -15.94 22.35
N GLU A 147 -21.85 -15.35 22.77
CA GLU A 147 -23.09 -16.08 22.98
C GLU A 147 -24.30 -15.31 22.42
N GLY A 148 -24.96 -15.92 21.43
CA GLY A 148 -26.35 -15.65 21.07
C GLY A 148 -26.58 -14.53 20.06
N SER A 149 -26.65 -14.89 18.78
CA SER A 149 -27.25 -14.10 17.72
C SER A 149 -28.76 -13.95 17.94
N THR A 150 -29.31 -12.73 17.89
CA THR A 150 -30.34 -12.27 16.91
C THR A 150 -30.90 -10.87 17.22
N SER A 151 -31.23 -10.18 16.12
CA SER A 151 -32.18 -9.06 15.94
C SER A 151 -31.90 -7.66 16.54
N SER A 152 -31.50 -6.79 15.62
CA SER A 152 -31.98 -5.42 15.37
C SER A 152 -33.12 -4.84 16.23
N SER A 153 -32.87 -3.68 16.85
CA SER A 153 -33.78 -2.52 16.79
C SER A 153 -33.12 -1.25 17.35
N THR A 154 -33.11 -0.21 16.51
CA THR A 154 -33.26 1.22 16.78
C THR A 154 -33.28 1.71 18.24
N SER A 155 -32.21 2.34 18.71
CA SER A 155 -32.24 3.39 19.75
C SER A 155 -30.91 4.14 19.86
N SER A 156 -31.06 5.45 20.05
CA SER A 156 -30.09 6.54 20.13
C SER A 156 -29.39 6.65 21.49
N ASN A 157 -28.05 6.63 21.54
CA ASN A 157 -27.29 6.37 22.78
C ASN A 157 -26.39 7.53 23.25
N VAL A 158 -26.38 7.81 24.56
CA VAL A 158 -25.38 8.63 25.29
C VAL A 158 -24.08 7.85 25.39
N SER A 159 -22.95 8.48 25.08
CA SER A 159 -21.64 7.94 25.41
C SER A 159 -21.29 8.25 26.87
N VAL A 160 -21.50 7.30 27.78
CA VAL A 160 -20.69 7.27 29.02
C VAL A 160 -19.25 7.06 28.56
N ASP A 161 -18.39 8.02 28.85
CA ASP A 161 -16.98 8.01 28.43
C ASP A 161 -16.21 7.04 29.34
N LEU A 162 -16.41 5.74 29.11
CA LEU A 162 -15.88 4.63 29.90
C LEU A 162 -14.35 4.67 30.02
N ASP A 163 -13.70 5.26 29.03
CA ASP A 163 -12.26 5.47 28.98
C ASP A 163 -11.76 6.43 30.08
N LYS A 164 -12.66 7.25 30.64
CA LYS A 164 -12.41 8.18 31.74
C LYS A 164 -12.61 7.56 33.13
N ILE A 165 -13.11 6.33 33.26
CA ILE A 165 -13.36 5.69 34.56
C ILE A 165 -12.11 4.93 35.02
N SER A 166 -11.75 5.09 36.30
CA SER A 166 -10.67 4.34 36.92
C SER A 166 -11.05 2.87 37.05
N LEU A 167 -10.29 2.00 36.40
CA LEU A 167 -10.37 0.54 36.59
C LEU A 167 -9.38 0.04 37.63
N ARG A 168 -8.46 0.90 38.08
CA ARG A 168 -7.45 0.56 39.08
C ARG A 168 -7.84 0.93 40.50
N ARG A 169 -8.75 1.90 40.65
CA ARG A 169 -9.16 2.45 41.94
C ARG A 169 -10.68 2.47 42.07
N ILE A 170 -11.30 1.31 41.90
CA ILE A 170 -12.75 1.14 42.11
C ILE A 170 -12.98 1.02 43.61
N LYS A 171 -13.64 2.00 44.22
CA LYS A 171 -13.98 1.92 45.65
C LYS A 171 -15.19 0.99 45.82
N VAL A 172 -15.09 0.04 46.73
CA VAL A 172 -16.14 -0.91 47.11
C VAL A 172 -16.51 -0.64 48.56
N LYS A 173 -17.77 -0.31 48.80
CA LYS A 173 -18.33 -0.22 50.14
C LYS A 173 -19.20 -1.44 50.41
N ARG A 174 -18.80 -2.25 51.39
CA ARG A 174 -19.45 -3.50 51.80
C ARG A 174 -19.84 -3.37 53.27
N GLY A 175 -21.09 -2.99 53.52
CA GLY A 175 -21.51 -2.59 54.87
C GLY A 175 -20.67 -1.41 55.37
N ASP A 176 -19.95 -1.63 56.48
CA ASP A 176 -19.04 -0.63 57.08
C ASP A 176 -17.59 -0.70 56.57
N ILE A 177 -17.27 -1.71 55.74
CA ILE A 177 -15.92 -1.92 55.22
C ILE A 177 -15.78 -1.24 53.86
N GLU A 178 -14.75 -0.41 53.70
CA GLU A 178 -14.36 0.18 52.42
C GLU A 178 -13.01 -0.40 51.96
N PHE A 179 -12.94 -0.82 50.69
CA PHE A 179 -11.69 -1.26 50.06
C PHE A 179 -11.66 -0.88 48.57
N TYR A 180 -10.51 -1.07 47.92
CA TYR A 180 -10.34 -0.79 46.49
C TYR A 180 -10.15 -2.08 45.70
N ALA A 181 -10.80 -2.16 44.54
CA ALA A 181 -10.58 -3.18 43.52
C ALA A 181 -9.77 -2.58 42.35
N ASP A 182 -8.76 -3.34 41.89
CA ASP A 182 -7.91 -3.00 40.74
C ASP A 182 -8.16 -4.05 39.63
N VAL A 183 -9.22 -3.82 38.87
CA VAL A 183 -9.66 -4.71 37.79
C VAL A 183 -8.65 -4.72 36.65
N GLU A 184 -7.95 -3.61 36.41
CA GLU A 184 -6.91 -3.56 35.36
C GLU A 184 -5.73 -4.47 35.71
N LYS A 185 -5.28 -4.46 36.97
CA LYS A 185 -4.24 -5.35 37.48
C LYS A 185 -4.65 -6.82 37.35
N TYR A 186 -5.90 -7.17 37.65
CA TYR A 186 -6.41 -8.53 37.42
C TYR A 186 -6.21 -8.99 35.97
N TYR A 187 -6.64 -8.19 34.98
CA TYR A 187 -6.52 -8.60 33.58
C TYR A 187 -5.10 -8.56 33.02
N LYS A 188 -4.27 -7.60 33.48
CA LYS A 188 -2.90 -7.42 32.95
C LYS A 188 -1.90 -8.37 33.56
N ILE A 189 -2.01 -8.66 34.86
CA ILE A 189 -1.01 -9.45 35.59
C ILE A 189 -1.59 -10.66 36.32
N GLN A 190 -2.87 -10.99 36.09
CA GLN A 190 -3.54 -12.18 36.64
C GLN A 190 -3.61 -12.22 38.18
N ASP A 191 -3.63 -11.05 38.83
CA ASP A 191 -3.78 -10.94 40.28
C ASP A 191 -5.25 -11.14 40.70
N LYS A 192 -5.59 -12.39 41.07
CA LYS A 192 -6.97 -12.78 41.45
C LYS A 192 -7.56 -11.96 42.60
N ASN A 193 -6.73 -11.46 43.51
CA ASN A 193 -7.19 -10.68 44.67
C ASN A 193 -7.65 -9.28 44.27
N ALA A 194 -7.21 -8.78 43.11
CA ALA A 194 -7.52 -7.44 42.64
C ALA A 194 -8.97 -7.31 42.09
N ASN A 195 -9.65 -8.43 41.84
CA ASN A 195 -11.01 -8.49 41.33
C ASN A 195 -11.91 -9.41 42.19
N PRO A 196 -12.30 -9.00 43.41
CA PRO A 196 -13.08 -9.84 44.30
C PRO A 196 -14.51 -10.08 43.82
N TYR A 197 -15.18 -11.07 44.40
CA TYR A 197 -16.60 -11.34 44.16
C TYR A 197 -17.48 -10.22 44.73
N ALA A 198 -18.50 -9.85 43.96
CA ALA A 198 -19.55 -8.93 44.38
C ALA A 198 -20.51 -9.65 45.32
N LEU A 199 -20.83 -9.00 46.44
CA LEU A 199 -21.78 -9.48 47.44
C LEU A 199 -23.01 -8.59 47.48
N GLU A 200 -24.12 -9.16 47.93
CA GLU A 200 -25.37 -8.42 48.06
C GLU A 200 -25.19 -7.21 48.98
N GLY A 201 -25.67 -6.05 48.52
CA GLY A 201 -25.51 -4.78 49.23
C GLY A 201 -24.18 -4.07 49.00
N ASP A 202 -23.25 -4.62 48.22
CA ASP A 202 -22.05 -3.90 47.80
C ASP A 202 -22.43 -2.63 47.01
N ILE A 203 -21.69 -1.55 47.25
CA ILE A 203 -21.77 -0.30 46.50
C ILE A 203 -20.42 -0.06 45.82
N LEU A 204 -20.42 -0.06 44.49
CA LEU A 204 -19.26 0.24 43.65
C LEU A 204 -19.25 1.73 43.30
N ILE A 205 -18.21 2.46 43.69
CA ILE A 205 -18.04 3.87 43.37
C ILE A 205 -16.96 3.99 42.29
N LEU A 206 -17.42 4.25 41.07
CA LEU A 206 -16.61 4.43 39.87
C LEU A 206 -16.17 5.89 39.76
N SER A 207 -14.88 6.11 40.04
CA SER A 207 -14.26 7.43 40.02
C SER A 207 -13.61 7.72 38.66
N LYS A 208 -13.35 8.99 38.38
CA LYS A 208 -12.59 9.39 37.17
C LYS A 208 -11.14 8.92 37.30
N ARG A 209 -10.53 8.51 36.19
CA ARG A 209 -9.09 8.29 36.11
C ARG A 209 -8.34 9.56 36.50
N SER A 210 -7.35 9.41 37.36
CA SER A 210 -6.54 10.54 37.83
C SER A 210 -5.08 10.12 37.95
N ASN A 211 -4.18 10.99 37.49
CA ASN A 211 -2.73 10.79 37.47
C ASN A 211 -2.30 9.65 36.53
N PHE A 212 -1.25 9.89 35.76
CA PHE A 212 -0.73 8.92 34.80
C PHE A 212 0.78 8.82 34.92
N VAL A 213 1.30 7.67 34.54
CA VAL A 213 2.71 7.44 34.23
C VAL A 213 2.80 7.00 32.78
N VAL A 214 3.83 7.45 32.07
CA VAL A 214 4.01 7.11 30.65
C VAL A 214 5.21 6.18 30.53
N ILE A 215 5.02 5.00 29.96
CA ILE A 215 6.12 4.08 29.64
C ILE A 215 6.29 3.96 28.12
N SER A 216 7.53 4.13 27.68
CA SER A 216 7.92 4.13 26.26
C SER A 216 9.20 3.34 26.05
N GLY A 217 9.54 3.03 24.79
CA GLY A 217 10.72 2.26 24.44
C GLY A 217 10.46 0.74 24.37
N HIS A 218 11.38 -0.06 24.88
CA HIS A 218 11.47 -1.50 24.62
C HIS A 218 10.62 -2.37 25.57
N VAL A 219 9.31 -2.09 25.61
CA VAL A 219 8.30 -2.85 26.35
C VAL A 219 7.20 -3.33 25.40
N LYS A 220 6.47 -4.39 25.76
CA LYS A 220 5.50 -5.03 24.85
C LYS A 220 4.32 -4.11 24.49
N TYR A 221 3.83 -3.34 25.45
CA TYR A 221 2.71 -2.42 25.28
C TYR A 221 3.07 -1.03 25.82
N PRO A 222 3.79 -0.20 25.05
CA PRO A 222 4.09 1.18 25.44
C PRO A 222 2.81 2.02 25.49
N GLY A 223 2.74 2.99 26.41
CA GLY A 223 1.56 3.84 26.58
C GLY A 223 1.50 4.55 27.92
N ALA A 224 0.41 5.28 28.12
CA ALA A 224 0.07 5.88 29.41
C ALA A 224 -0.74 4.91 30.26
N TYR A 225 -0.36 4.76 31.52
CA TYR A 225 -1.03 3.93 32.52
C TYR A 225 -1.49 4.79 33.68
N GLU A 226 -2.68 4.53 34.20
CA GLU A 226 -3.19 5.21 35.38
C GLU A 226 -2.28 4.90 36.57
N TYR A 227 -1.86 5.93 37.30
CA TYR A 227 -0.97 5.82 38.45
C TYR A 227 -1.78 5.67 39.74
N VAL A 228 -1.51 4.61 40.49
CA VAL A 228 -2.01 4.42 41.85
C VAL A 228 -0.87 4.64 42.84
N GLU A 229 -1.18 5.32 43.93
CA GLU A 229 -0.19 5.63 44.96
C GLU A 229 0.47 4.35 45.50
N GLY A 230 1.80 4.32 45.45
CA GLY A 230 2.60 3.17 45.86
C GLY A 230 3.00 2.21 44.74
N ASP A 231 2.57 2.45 43.49
CA ASP A 231 3.00 1.68 42.31
C ASP A 231 4.54 1.66 42.19
N SER A 232 5.08 0.48 41.89
CA SER A 232 6.51 0.32 41.56
C SER A 232 6.74 0.30 40.05
N LEU A 233 7.97 0.61 39.63
CA LEU A 233 8.38 0.48 38.23
C LEU A 233 8.19 -0.96 37.72
N GLY A 234 8.52 -1.97 38.54
CA GLY A 234 8.31 -3.37 38.19
C GLY A 234 6.85 -3.72 37.91
N LEU A 235 5.92 -3.23 38.74
CA LEU A 235 4.48 -3.38 38.51
C LEU A 235 4.07 -2.77 37.16
N LEU A 236 4.52 -1.54 36.88
CA LEU A 236 4.22 -0.86 35.62
C LEU A 236 4.76 -1.63 34.40
N ILE A 237 5.99 -2.14 34.47
CA ILE A 237 6.58 -2.93 33.38
C ILE A 237 5.78 -4.22 33.13
N ASN A 238 5.35 -4.90 34.20
CA ASN A 238 4.52 -6.10 34.07
C ASN A 238 3.15 -5.77 33.47
N MET A 239 2.54 -4.66 33.89
CA MET A 239 1.30 -4.16 33.28
C MET A 239 1.48 -3.78 31.81
N ALA A 240 2.67 -3.31 31.42
CA ALA A 240 3.07 -3.08 30.04
C ALA A 240 3.41 -4.35 29.25
N GLY A 241 3.13 -5.54 29.81
CA GLY A 241 3.36 -6.84 29.18
C GLY A 241 4.80 -7.31 29.22
N GLY A 242 5.63 -6.71 30.07
CA GLY A 242 7.04 -7.03 30.25
C GLY A 242 7.97 -6.34 29.24
N PHE A 243 9.26 -6.61 29.41
CA PHE A 243 10.31 -6.16 28.48
C PHE A 243 10.24 -6.89 27.14
N LEU A 244 10.56 -6.19 26.05
CA LEU A 244 10.93 -6.84 24.79
C LEU A 244 12.31 -7.52 24.92
N GLU A 245 12.60 -8.54 24.09
CA GLU A 245 13.90 -9.23 24.10
C GLU A 245 15.09 -8.30 23.81
N THR A 246 14.81 -7.25 23.04
CA THR A 246 15.73 -6.18 22.65
C THR A 246 15.93 -5.14 23.75
N ALA A 247 15.21 -5.21 24.88
CA ALA A 247 15.35 -4.26 25.97
C ALA A 247 16.68 -4.42 26.73
N LYS A 248 17.28 -3.29 27.11
CA LYS A 248 18.36 -3.24 28.11
C LYS A 248 17.72 -3.03 29.47
N LYS A 249 17.46 -4.14 30.19
CA LYS A 249 16.79 -4.14 31.51
C LYS A 249 17.47 -3.24 32.55
N ASN A 250 18.76 -2.97 32.36
CA ASN A 250 19.63 -2.13 33.19
C ASN A 250 19.82 -0.71 32.62
N SER A 251 18.88 -0.24 31.79
CA SER A 251 18.95 1.09 31.18
C SER A 251 17.54 1.62 31.02
N ILE A 252 17.01 2.09 32.14
CA ILE A 252 15.69 2.70 32.22
C ILE A 252 15.87 4.11 32.74
N LYS A 253 15.36 5.08 32.00
CA LYS A 253 15.38 6.49 32.40
C LYS A 253 13.99 6.88 32.85
N ILE A 254 13.88 7.37 34.08
CA ILE A 254 12.68 7.98 34.61
C ILE A 254 12.92 9.49 34.67
N ILE A 255 12.00 10.24 34.09
CA ILE A 255 11.95 11.70 34.14
C ILE A 255 10.79 12.08 35.05
N ARG A 256 11.11 12.66 36.20
CA ARG A 256 10.12 13.05 37.22
C ARG A 256 9.74 14.50 37.07
N ASN A 257 8.43 14.77 37.08
CA ASN A 257 7.85 16.10 36.83
C ASN A 257 8.49 16.78 35.61
N PRO A 258 8.41 16.19 34.41
CA PRO A 258 9.06 16.75 33.22
C PRO A 258 8.53 18.17 32.96
N ASP A 259 9.36 19.18 33.20
CA ASP A 259 9.17 20.54 32.69
C ASP A 259 10.04 20.69 31.44
N PRO A 260 9.46 20.83 30.24
CA PRO A 260 10.21 20.99 29.00
C PRO A 260 10.99 22.32 28.92
N ARG A 261 10.84 23.23 29.89
CA ARG A 261 11.53 24.53 29.94
C ARG A 261 12.70 24.57 30.93
N VAL A 262 12.91 23.49 31.68
CA VAL A 262 13.94 23.41 32.73
C VAL A 262 14.89 22.27 32.39
N ASP A 263 16.17 22.59 32.21
CA ASP A 263 17.23 21.61 31.92
C ASP A 263 17.53 20.70 33.14
N ASP A 264 17.10 21.14 34.33
CA ASP A 264 17.28 20.47 35.61
C ASP A 264 16.11 19.51 35.97
N ASN A 265 15.53 18.85 34.96
CA ASN A 265 14.57 17.79 35.20
C ASN A 265 15.26 16.69 36.03
N LYS A 266 14.62 16.26 37.13
CA LYS A 266 15.16 15.19 37.97
C LYS A 266 15.14 13.87 37.19
N VAL A 267 16.27 13.54 36.58
CA VAL A 267 16.49 12.30 35.85
C VAL A 267 16.98 11.24 36.82
N ILE A 268 16.22 10.15 36.94
CA ILE A 268 16.63 8.95 37.66
C ILE A 268 17.01 7.91 36.60
N ASN A 269 18.29 7.58 36.53
CA ASN A 269 18.78 6.50 35.68
C ASN A 269 18.89 5.23 36.50
N ILE A 270 18.16 4.19 36.09
CA ILE A 270 18.23 2.88 36.72
C ILE A 270 19.18 2.02 35.91
N VAL A 271 20.27 1.63 36.57
CA VAL A 271 21.39 0.86 35.97
C VAL A 271 21.39 -0.60 36.45
N ASP A 272 20.61 -0.93 37.49
CA ASP A 272 20.49 -2.29 38.00
C ASP A 272 19.03 -2.78 37.96
N SER A 273 18.82 -3.96 37.39
CA SER A 273 17.54 -4.65 37.39
C SER A 273 16.98 -4.92 38.79
N LEU A 274 17.84 -5.04 39.83
CA LEU A 274 17.42 -5.24 41.22
C LEU A 274 16.77 -3.99 41.85
N GLU A 275 16.93 -2.82 41.24
CA GLU A 275 16.30 -1.58 41.67
C GLU A 275 14.90 -1.38 41.08
N ILE A 276 14.53 -2.16 40.05
CA ILE A 276 13.26 -2.02 39.33
C ILE A 276 12.06 -2.18 40.29
N ASP A 277 12.03 -3.26 41.07
CA ASP A 277 10.91 -3.53 41.97
C ASP A 277 10.90 -2.61 43.20
N LYS A 278 12.07 -2.09 43.59
CA LYS A 278 12.22 -1.15 44.72
C LYS A 278 11.88 0.29 44.34
N THR A 279 11.96 0.64 43.07
CA THR A 279 11.72 2.01 42.61
C THR A 279 10.22 2.32 42.64
N LYS A 280 9.84 3.26 43.52
CA LYS A 280 8.50 3.82 43.59
C LYS A 280 8.32 4.91 42.54
N LEU A 281 7.23 4.79 41.78
CA LEU A 281 6.82 5.78 40.79
C LEU A 281 6.11 6.94 41.46
N GLU A 282 6.16 8.10 40.81
CA GLU A 282 5.37 9.28 41.17
C GLU A 282 4.41 9.66 40.04
N LYS A 283 3.41 10.48 40.37
CA LYS A 283 2.47 11.03 39.39
C LYS A 283 3.23 11.78 38.28
N ASN A 284 2.88 11.52 37.02
CA ASN A 284 3.48 12.12 35.82
C ASN A 284 4.93 11.70 35.53
N ASP A 285 5.45 10.63 36.15
CA ASP A 285 6.74 10.06 35.75
C ASP A 285 6.67 9.62 34.27
N VAL A 286 7.71 9.95 33.51
CA VAL A 286 7.92 9.48 32.13
C VAL A 286 9.09 8.50 32.12
N ILE A 287 8.79 7.25 31.80
CA ILE A 287 9.69 6.11 31.80
C ILE A 287 10.06 5.79 30.34
N ASN A 288 11.36 5.77 30.06
CA ASN A 288 11.89 5.29 28.79
C ASN A 288 12.78 4.06 29.03
N VAL A 289 12.38 2.94 28.44
CA VAL A 289 13.15 1.70 28.46
C VAL A 289 14.01 1.65 27.21
N TYR A 290 15.32 1.80 27.38
CA TYR A 290 16.24 1.74 26.26
C TYR A 290 16.39 0.31 25.75
N GLY A 291 16.63 0.21 24.45
CA GLY A 291 17.09 -1.04 23.85
C GLY A 291 18.53 -1.31 24.25
N LYS A 292 18.96 -2.56 24.14
CA LYS A 292 20.36 -2.86 23.85
C LYS A 292 20.67 -2.06 22.58
N GLU A 293 21.78 -1.33 22.52
CA GLU A 293 22.17 -0.65 21.28
C GLU A 293 22.12 -1.67 20.14
N ILE A 294 21.09 -1.58 19.29
CA ILE A 294 21.06 -2.28 18.01
C ILE A 294 21.85 -1.37 17.05
N ALA A 295 23.11 -1.18 17.40
CA ALA A 295 24.12 -0.58 16.55
C ALA A 295 25.43 -1.37 16.69
N LYS A 296 25.32 -2.70 16.72
CA LYS A 296 26.05 -3.43 15.68
C LYS A 296 24.98 -3.88 14.70
N GLU A 297 25.09 -3.42 13.46
CA GLU A 297 24.75 -4.25 12.31
C GLU A 297 24.97 -5.70 12.76
N LEU A 298 23.92 -6.53 12.83
CA LEU A 298 24.13 -7.97 12.89
C LEU A 298 25.00 -8.24 11.67
N THR A 299 26.29 -8.35 11.93
CA THR A 299 27.33 -8.60 10.96
C THR A 299 27.20 -10.09 10.84
N VAL A 300 26.17 -10.50 10.10
CA VAL A 300 25.79 -11.87 9.86
C VAL A 300 25.81 -12.09 8.37
N VAL A 301 26.18 -13.30 7.99
CA VAL A 301 26.10 -13.77 6.61
C VAL A 301 25.15 -14.94 6.57
N THR A 302 24.48 -15.12 5.44
CA THR A 302 23.57 -16.25 5.27
C THR A 302 24.20 -17.27 4.33
N VAL A 303 24.35 -18.51 4.79
CA VAL A 303 24.83 -19.62 3.96
C VAL A 303 23.66 -20.51 3.57
N LYS A 304 23.48 -20.74 2.27
CA LYS A 304 22.36 -21.52 1.69
C LYS A 304 22.90 -22.53 0.68
N GLY A 305 22.10 -23.56 0.40
CA GLY A 305 22.41 -24.57 -0.61
C GLY A 305 23.07 -25.83 -0.05
N GLU A 306 23.88 -26.52 -0.86
CA GLU A 306 24.44 -27.86 -0.60
C GLU A 306 25.64 -27.85 0.37
N ILE A 307 25.40 -27.40 1.59
CA ILE A 307 26.37 -27.38 2.70
C ILE A 307 25.82 -28.15 3.89
N GLN A 308 26.68 -28.70 4.75
CA GLN A 308 26.24 -29.57 5.85
C GLN A 308 25.27 -28.89 6.83
N LYS A 309 25.48 -27.60 7.13
CA LYS A 309 24.60 -26.80 7.99
C LYS A 309 24.24 -25.48 7.31
N PRO A 310 23.19 -25.41 6.48
CA PRO A 310 22.69 -24.14 5.96
C PRO A 310 22.14 -23.29 7.11
N GLY A 311 22.36 -21.97 7.10
CA GLY A 311 21.96 -21.12 8.21
C GLY A 311 22.55 -19.72 8.19
N VAL A 312 22.28 -18.96 9.25
CA VAL A 312 22.82 -17.61 9.46
C VAL A 312 24.00 -17.70 10.42
N TYR A 313 25.14 -17.13 10.02
CA TYR A 313 26.41 -17.19 10.77
C TYR A 313 26.86 -15.79 11.16
N GLY A 314 27.37 -15.65 12.37
CA GLY A 314 27.93 -14.39 12.86
C GLY A 314 29.34 -14.15 12.31
N ILE A 315 29.62 -12.92 11.88
CA ILE A 315 30.95 -12.49 11.42
C ILE A 315 31.45 -11.33 12.28
N LYS A 316 32.78 -11.23 12.42
CA LYS A 316 33.46 -10.07 13.02
C LYS A 316 33.90 -9.15 11.86
N LYS A 317 33.36 -7.92 11.83
CA LYS A 317 33.67 -6.90 10.81
C LYS A 317 35.19 -6.72 10.66
N GLY A 318 35.70 -6.83 9.44
CA GLY A 318 37.11 -6.67 9.13
C GLY A 318 38.00 -7.88 9.47
N VAL A 319 37.44 -8.97 10.01
CA VAL A 319 38.20 -10.13 10.48
C VAL A 319 37.75 -11.43 9.83
N THR A 320 36.45 -11.73 9.81
CA THR A 320 35.95 -13.04 9.36
C THR A 320 35.95 -13.16 7.84
N ARG A 321 36.48 -14.28 7.33
CA ARG A 321 36.59 -14.59 5.89
C ARG A 321 35.69 -15.75 5.48
N LEU A 322 35.50 -15.91 4.17
CA LEU A 322 34.61 -16.90 3.57
C LEU A 322 34.90 -18.32 4.03
N LYS A 323 36.17 -18.76 4.01
CA LYS A 323 36.56 -20.12 4.38
C LYS A 323 36.18 -20.47 5.82
N THR A 324 36.37 -19.53 6.75
CA THR A 324 35.98 -19.68 8.17
C THR A 324 34.50 -20.01 8.32
N ILE A 325 33.63 -19.34 7.57
CA ILE A 325 32.19 -19.57 7.61
C ILE A 325 31.81 -20.89 6.94
N LEU A 326 32.48 -21.28 5.85
CA LEU A 326 32.25 -22.59 5.21
C LEU A 326 32.64 -23.75 6.13
N ASP A 327 33.72 -23.59 6.89
CA ASP A 327 34.19 -24.57 7.87
C ASP A 327 33.24 -24.65 9.09
N GLU A 328 32.80 -23.51 9.63
CA GLU A 328 31.79 -23.44 10.71
C GLU A 328 30.46 -24.07 10.29
N ALA A 329 30.11 -23.97 9.01
CA ALA A 329 28.94 -24.62 8.43
C ALA A 329 29.12 -26.14 8.22
N GLY A 330 30.22 -26.72 8.71
CA GLY A 330 30.50 -28.15 8.66
C GLY A 330 31.09 -28.63 7.34
N GLY A 331 31.51 -27.71 6.47
CA GLY A 331 32.05 -28.02 5.15
C GLY A 331 30.98 -28.33 4.09
N ILE A 332 31.45 -28.35 2.84
CA ILE A 332 30.63 -28.54 1.65
C ILE A 332 30.24 -30.02 1.49
N THR A 333 29.03 -30.30 1.02
CA THR A 333 28.57 -31.69 0.82
C THR A 333 29.10 -32.29 -0.50
N LYS A 334 29.07 -33.62 -0.64
CA LYS A 334 29.47 -34.31 -1.90
C LYS A 334 28.58 -33.98 -3.10
N LEU A 335 27.39 -33.43 -2.87
CA LEU A 335 26.45 -33.05 -3.93
C LEU A 335 26.63 -31.60 -4.35
N ALA A 336 27.53 -30.84 -3.72
CA ALA A 336 27.76 -29.45 -4.07
C ALA A 336 28.58 -29.30 -5.36
N TYR A 337 28.18 -28.34 -6.18
CA TYR A 337 28.92 -27.94 -7.36
C TYR A 337 29.56 -26.56 -7.12
N LEU A 338 30.81 -26.58 -6.66
CA LEU A 338 31.58 -25.38 -6.33
C LEU A 338 31.73 -24.39 -7.50
N PRO A 339 31.93 -24.83 -8.75
CA PRO A 339 31.98 -23.94 -9.91
C PRO A 339 30.67 -23.20 -10.22
N ALA A 340 29.54 -23.58 -9.59
CA ALA A 340 28.25 -22.88 -9.67
C ALA A 340 27.83 -22.22 -8.34
N SER A 341 28.74 -22.13 -7.37
CA SER A 341 28.48 -21.48 -6.08
C SER A 341 28.90 -20.01 -6.10
N SER A 342 28.17 -19.13 -5.41
CA SER A 342 28.34 -17.67 -5.52
C SER A 342 28.22 -16.96 -4.18
N VAL A 343 28.94 -15.86 -4.00
CA VAL A 343 28.74 -14.93 -2.88
C VAL A 343 28.05 -13.66 -3.39
N VAL A 344 26.99 -13.24 -2.72
CA VAL A 344 26.17 -12.07 -3.09
C VAL A 344 26.20 -11.05 -1.96
N ARG A 345 26.75 -9.88 -2.23
CA ARG A 345 26.77 -8.72 -1.35
C ARG A 345 25.61 -7.80 -1.67
N LYS A 346 24.66 -7.67 -0.73
CA LYS A 346 23.54 -6.73 -0.87
C LYS A 346 23.99 -5.31 -0.57
N GLU A 347 24.55 -4.60 -1.56
CA GLU A 347 24.76 -3.16 -1.42
C GLU A 347 23.42 -2.41 -1.34
N LYS A 348 23.33 -1.41 -0.45
CA LYS A 348 22.34 -0.33 -0.57
C LYS A 348 22.74 0.56 -1.73
N ILE A 349 22.40 0.15 -2.95
CA ILE A 349 22.39 1.08 -4.07
C ILE A 349 21.12 1.93 -3.89
N ASP A 350 21.27 3.21 -3.59
CA ASP A 350 20.19 4.19 -3.71
C ASP A 350 19.66 4.13 -5.15
N MET A 351 18.48 3.54 -5.30
CA MET A 351 17.99 3.10 -6.60
C MET A 351 17.24 4.22 -7.31
N TYR A 352 17.77 4.68 -8.44
CA TYR A 352 16.93 5.19 -9.53
C TYR A 352 16.39 4.00 -10.35
N PRO A 353 15.07 3.87 -10.58
CA PRO A 353 14.54 2.75 -11.34
C PRO A 353 14.83 2.94 -12.84
N ILE A 354 15.84 2.24 -13.37
CA ILE A 354 15.99 2.06 -14.82
C ILE A 354 15.12 0.87 -15.24
N LEU A 355 13.94 1.22 -15.75
CA LEU A 355 13.12 0.56 -16.77
C LEU A 355 13.45 -0.91 -17.03
N SER A 356 12.53 -1.79 -16.63
CA SER A 356 12.40 -3.12 -17.22
C SER A 356 12.07 -2.99 -18.70
N ASP A 357 12.96 -3.46 -19.58
CA ASP A 357 12.62 -3.73 -20.98
C ASP A 357 13.22 -5.07 -21.43
N PRO A 358 12.61 -5.70 -22.45
CA PRO A 358 12.58 -7.14 -22.68
C PRO A 358 13.81 -7.56 -23.47
N LEU A 359 14.41 -8.68 -23.05
CA LEU A 359 15.58 -9.29 -23.69
C LEU A 359 15.24 -10.02 -25.02
N SER A 360 14.33 -9.49 -25.83
CA SER A 360 13.97 -10.09 -27.12
C SER A 360 14.51 -9.23 -28.27
N GLY A 361 15.76 -9.48 -28.69
CA GLY A 361 16.15 -9.23 -30.08
C GLY A 361 17.45 -8.48 -30.41
N ILE A 362 18.37 -8.22 -29.49
CA ILE A 362 19.54 -7.37 -29.79
C ILE A 362 20.85 -8.17 -29.88
N ARG A 363 21.59 -7.94 -30.97
CA ARG A 363 22.85 -8.60 -31.39
C ARG A 363 23.98 -8.38 -30.37
N TYR A 364 24.73 -9.43 -30.02
CA TYR A 364 25.77 -9.46 -28.98
C TYR A 364 27.07 -8.72 -29.34
N ASP A 365 27.42 -8.64 -30.63
CA ASP A 365 28.80 -8.34 -31.03
C ASP A 365 29.19 -6.86 -31.17
N ASP A 366 28.24 -5.92 -31.38
CA ASP A 366 28.62 -4.56 -31.86
C ASP A 366 28.17 -3.39 -30.96
N ASN A 367 27.58 -3.60 -29.78
CA ASN A 367 27.01 -2.49 -28.98
C ASN A 367 27.60 -2.35 -27.57
N PRO A 368 28.50 -1.36 -27.33
CA PRO A 368 29.05 -1.02 -26.01
C PRO A 368 27.97 -0.75 -24.95
N GLU A 369 26.81 -0.19 -25.34
CA GLU A 369 25.70 0.07 -24.40
C GLU A 369 25.09 -1.23 -23.86
N LEU A 370 25.08 -2.31 -24.65
CA LEU A 370 24.54 -3.60 -24.19
C LEU A 370 25.50 -4.28 -23.21
N GLN A 371 26.80 -4.19 -23.48
CA GLN A 371 27.83 -4.63 -22.54
C GLN A 371 27.74 -3.85 -21.23
N TYR A 372 27.48 -2.54 -21.30
CA TYR A 372 27.23 -1.71 -20.12
C TYR A 372 25.96 -2.10 -19.37
N ILE A 373 24.85 -2.40 -20.05
CA ILE A 373 23.60 -2.84 -19.41
C ILE A 373 23.73 -4.24 -18.77
N ILE A 374 24.45 -5.17 -19.41
CA ILE A 374 24.73 -6.50 -18.86
C ILE A 374 25.69 -6.39 -17.67
N ALA A 375 26.75 -5.58 -17.78
CA ALA A 375 27.64 -5.26 -16.67
C ALA A 375 26.88 -4.62 -15.49
N GLN A 376 25.97 -3.67 -15.76
CA GLN A 376 25.08 -3.11 -14.74
C GLN A 376 24.11 -4.14 -14.16
N LYS A 377 23.53 -5.05 -14.96
CA LYS A 377 22.68 -6.15 -14.44
C LYS A 377 23.46 -7.13 -13.58
N ARG A 378 24.74 -7.36 -13.85
CA ARG A 378 25.65 -8.12 -12.99
C ARG A 378 25.90 -7.37 -11.68
N MET A 379 26.12 -6.04 -11.74
CA MET A 379 26.17 -5.18 -10.55
C MET A 379 24.84 -5.18 -9.75
N ARG A 380 23.66 -5.22 -10.41
CA ARG A 380 22.34 -5.32 -9.74
C ARG A 380 22.19 -6.55 -8.83
N ARG A 381 22.95 -7.63 -9.07
CA ARG A 381 22.91 -8.85 -8.25
C ARG A 381 23.95 -8.87 -7.14
N GLY A 382 24.84 -7.86 -7.03
CA GLY A 382 25.84 -7.79 -5.97
C GLY A 382 26.78 -8.99 -5.92
N ILE A 383 26.96 -9.73 -7.01
CA ILE A 383 27.79 -10.95 -7.00
C ILE A 383 29.25 -10.55 -6.81
N VAL A 384 29.85 -11.05 -5.75
CA VAL A 384 31.28 -10.89 -5.48
C VAL A 384 32.02 -12.03 -6.19
N SER A 385 32.94 -11.69 -7.08
CA SER A 385 33.72 -12.67 -7.85
C SER A 385 34.63 -13.47 -6.92
N VAL A 386 34.28 -14.72 -6.65
CA VAL A 386 35.07 -15.67 -5.85
C VAL A 386 35.01 -17.04 -6.50
N ASP A 387 36.16 -17.69 -6.69
CA ASP A 387 36.25 -19.07 -7.12
C ASP A 387 36.36 -19.99 -5.89
N LEU A 388 35.23 -20.59 -5.51
CA LEU A 388 35.15 -21.49 -4.35
C LEU A 388 35.91 -22.81 -4.57
N LEU A 389 36.09 -23.25 -5.82
CA LEU A 389 36.85 -24.48 -6.11
C LEU A 389 38.34 -24.24 -5.81
N ARG A 390 38.89 -23.12 -6.29
CA ARG A 390 40.27 -22.72 -5.99
C ARG A 390 40.48 -22.46 -4.51
N LEU A 391 39.52 -21.79 -3.85
CA LEU A 391 39.57 -21.58 -2.39
C LEU A 391 39.69 -22.90 -1.63
N MET A 392 38.86 -23.89 -1.98
CA MET A 392 38.88 -25.20 -1.32
C MET A 392 40.15 -25.99 -1.60
N ASN A 393 40.79 -25.76 -2.74
CA ASN A 393 42.09 -26.34 -3.10
C ASN A 393 43.29 -25.60 -2.48
N GLY A 394 43.06 -24.60 -1.62
CA GLY A 394 44.10 -23.92 -0.84
C GLY A 394 44.54 -22.55 -1.37
N ASP A 395 43.87 -22.00 -2.38
CA ASP A 395 44.17 -20.66 -2.89
C ASP A 395 43.58 -19.57 -1.98
N GLU A 396 44.40 -19.03 -1.09
CA GLU A 396 43.98 -17.98 -0.14
C GLU A 396 43.63 -16.64 -0.82
N THR A 397 43.98 -16.42 -2.10
CA THR A 397 43.55 -15.22 -2.84
C THR A 397 42.03 -15.16 -3.03
N GLN A 398 41.37 -16.32 -3.00
CA GLN A 398 39.92 -16.45 -3.12
C GLN A 398 39.21 -16.37 -1.75
N ASN A 399 39.96 -16.20 -0.64
CA ASN A 399 39.40 -16.19 0.70
C ASN A 399 38.83 -14.80 1.05
N LEU A 400 37.68 -14.50 0.45
CA LEU A 400 37.00 -13.20 0.54
C LEU A 400 36.75 -12.77 2.00
N LEU A 401 37.01 -11.49 2.28
CA LEU A 401 36.61 -10.85 3.54
C LEU A 401 35.09 -10.56 3.50
N LEU A 402 34.37 -11.08 4.48
CA LEU A 402 32.90 -11.00 4.50
C LEU A 402 32.39 -9.72 5.13
N GLU A 403 31.26 -9.24 4.61
CA GLU A 403 30.53 -8.07 5.09
C GLU A 403 29.12 -8.44 5.57
N ALA A 404 28.52 -7.54 6.36
CA ALA A 404 27.19 -7.74 6.89
C ALA A 404 26.17 -7.91 5.77
N GLY A 405 25.40 -8.99 5.80
CA GLY A 405 24.35 -9.25 4.81
C GLY A 405 24.84 -9.96 3.54
N ASP A 406 26.11 -10.37 3.45
CA ASP A 406 26.58 -11.26 2.39
C ASP A 406 25.78 -12.59 2.42
N GLU A 407 25.32 -13.05 1.26
CA GLU A 407 24.70 -14.35 1.06
C GLU A 407 25.64 -15.29 0.30
N ILE A 408 26.02 -16.40 0.93
CA ILE A 408 26.87 -17.44 0.36
C ILE A 408 25.96 -18.56 -0.12
N ASN A 409 25.91 -18.79 -1.43
CA ASN A 409 25.05 -19.79 -2.04
C ASN A 409 25.91 -20.93 -2.60
N ILE A 410 25.75 -22.13 -2.05
CA ILE A 410 26.42 -23.35 -2.47
C ILE A 410 25.50 -24.12 -3.42
N ALA A 411 25.78 -24.09 -4.72
CA ALA A 411 24.92 -24.73 -5.70
C ALA A 411 24.97 -26.26 -5.61
N GLN A 412 23.85 -26.88 -6.00
CA GLN A 412 23.75 -28.32 -6.15
C GLN A 412 24.32 -28.78 -7.49
N THR A 413 24.90 -29.98 -7.50
CA THR A 413 25.32 -30.67 -8.72
C THR A 413 24.10 -30.96 -9.57
N VAL A 414 24.03 -30.28 -10.71
CA VAL A 414 23.06 -30.57 -11.75
C VAL A 414 23.70 -31.50 -12.77
N SER A 415 22.93 -32.47 -13.26
CA SER A 415 23.36 -33.40 -14.32
C SER A 415 22.84 -32.98 -15.70
N TYR A 416 22.47 -31.71 -15.90
CA TYR A 416 21.83 -31.23 -17.13
C TYR A 416 22.39 -29.89 -17.62
N ILE A 417 22.24 -29.63 -18.91
CA ILE A 417 22.35 -28.32 -19.57
C ILE A 417 20.94 -27.82 -19.88
N THR A 418 20.75 -26.51 -19.91
CA THR A 418 19.45 -25.91 -20.27
C THR A 418 19.52 -25.29 -21.67
N VAL A 419 18.61 -25.66 -22.57
CA VAL A 419 18.51 -25.07 -23.91
C VAL A 419 17.28 -24.18 -23.98
N LEU A 420 17.47 -22.89 -24.23
CA LEU A 420 16.44 -21.86 -24.25
C LEU A 420 16.49 -21.03 -25.54
N GLY A 421 15.39 -20.36 -25.84
CA GLY A 421 15.28 -19.46 -26.99
C GLY A 421 14.53 -20.09 -28.16
N ARG A 422 14.96 -19.81 -29.40
CA ARG A 422 14.27 -20.22 -30.63
C ARG A 422 14.66 -21.65 -31.06
N VAL A 423 14.37 -22.61 -30.20
CA VAL A 423 14.48 -24.05 -30.46
C VAL A 423 13.09 -24.68 -30.44
N VAL A 424 12.92 -25.85 -31.02
CA VAL A 424 11.60 -26.50 -31.18
C VAL A 424 11.01 -26.89 -29.82
N THR A 425 11.80 -27.50 -28.95
CA THR A 425 11.41 -27.85 -27.57
C THR A 425 12.45 -27.35 -26.57
N PRO A 426 12.30 -26.13 -26.03
CA PRO A 426 13.16 -25.62 -24.97
C PRO A 426 13.04 -26.49 -23.72
N GLY A 427 14.16 -26.78 -23.06
CA GLY A 427 14.17 -27.71 -21.93
C GLY A 427 15.53 -27.98 -21.32
N LYS A 428 15.52 -28.79 -20.26
CA LYS A 428 16.72 -29.31 -19.59
C LYS A 428 17.10 -30.66 -20.22
N ILE A 429 18.34 -30.80 -20.64
CA ILE A 429 18.87 -31.99 -21.33
C ILE A 429 20.03 -32.53 -20.50
N GLU A 430 20.08 -33.84 -20.29
CA GLU A 430 21.16 -34.49 -19.55
C GLU A 430 22.53 -34.15 -20.14
N PHE A 431 23.47 -33.78 -19.27
CA PHE A 431 24.82 -33.41 -19.63
C PHE A 431 25.65 -34.66 -19.90
N VAL A 432 26.15 -34.76 -21.12
CA VAL A 432 27.15 -35.72 -21.58
C VAL A 432 28.43 -34.97 -21.91
N GLU A 433 29.54 -35.41 -21.32
CA GLU A 433 30.85 -34.82 -21.52
C GLU A 433 31.34 -35.02 -22.96
N GLY A 434 31.94 -33.98 -23.56
CA GLY A 434 32.42 -34.01 -24.95
C GLY A 434 31.37 -33.73 -26.04
N ARG A 435 30.08 -33.63 -25.70
CA ARG A 435 29.00 -33.29 -26.63
C ARG A 435 29.05 -31.82 -27.04
N SER A 436 28.85 -31.52 -28.33
CA SER A 436 28.87 -30.15 -28.85
C SER A 436 27.59 -29.35 -28.56
N VAL A 437 27.67 -28.01 -28.59
CA VAL A 437 26.50 -27.11 -28.42
C VAL A 437 25.39 -27.42 -29.44
N LEU A 438 25.76 -27.73 -30.69
CA LEU A 438 24.81 -28.04 -31.75
C LEU A 438 24.06 -29.35 -31.49
N GLU A 439 24.73 -30.39 -30.99
CA GLU A 439 24.08 -31.65 -30.60
C GLU A 439 23.05 -31.46 -29.48
N TYR A 440 23.29 -30.54 -28.53
CA TYR A 440 22.28 -30.19 -27.53
C TYR A 440 21.09 -29.44 -28.12
N VAL A 441 21.31 -28.61 -29.14
CA VAL A 441 20.22 -27.93 -29.87
C VAL A 441 19.43 -28.93 -30.70
N GLU A 442 20.07 -29.93 -31.31
CA GLU A 442 19.40 -31.03 -32.01
C GLU A 442 18.55 -31.87 -31.06
N ASN A 443 19.07 -32.21 -29.88
CA ASN A 443 18.31 -32.89 -28.83
C ASN A 443 17.11 -32.05 -28.34
N ALA A 444 17.18 -30.72 -28.46
CA ALA A 444 16.05 -29.81 -28.23
C ALA A 444 15.09 -29.71 -29.43
N GLY A 445 15.12 -30.69 -30.34
CA GLY A 445 14.29 -30.73 -31.55
C GLY A 445 14.79 -29.85 -32.70
N GLY A 446 16.02 -29.32 -32.59
CA GLY A 446 16.63 -28.45 -33.59
C GLY A 446 16.20 -26.98 -33.49
N PHE A 447 16.66 -26.18 -34.46
CA PHE A 447 16.34 -24.76 -34.56
C PHE A 447 14.88 -24.54 -34.97
N ALA A 448 14.14 -23.71 -34.23
CA ALA A 448 12.80 -23.29 -34.63
C ALA A 448 12.84 -22.20 -35.71
N ASN A 449 11.71 -21.92 -36.35
CA ASN A 449 11.62 -20.89 -37.39
C ASN A 449 12.12 -19.52 -36.86
N ARG A 450 12.91 -18.83 -37.70
CA ARG A 450 13.60 -17.56 -37.37
C ARG A 450 14.70 -17.66 -36.31
N ALA A 451 15.22 -18.85 -35.99
CA ALA A 451 16.41 -18.96 -35.15
C ALA A 451 17.67 -18.42 -35.84
N ARG A 452 18.57 -17.78 -35.08
CA ARG A 452 19.94 -17.50 -35.49
C ARG A 452 20.80 -18.71 -35.17
N SER A 453 21.03 -19.55 -36.17
CA SER A 453 21.88 -20.75 -36.02
C SER A 453 23.36 -20.44 -35.84
N HIS A 454 23.82 -19.22 -36.14
CA HIS A 454 25.23 -18.83 -36.07
C HIS A 454 25.58 -17.99 -34.83
N ASP A 455 24.58 -17.38 -34.16
CA ASP A 455 24.76 -16.47 -33.02
C ASP A 455 24.25 -17.13 -31.71
N ILE A 456 24.70 -18.36 -31.44
CA ILE A 456 24.34 -19.08 -30.21
C ILE A 456 25.28 -18.64 -29.09
N LEU A 457 24.72 -18.34 -27.92
CA LEU A 457 25.49 -17.96 -26.74
C LEU A 457 25.31 -18.99 -25.66
N VAL A 458 26.40 -19.35 -24.98
CA VAL A 458 26.35 -20.18 -23.79
C VAL A 458 26.55 -19.28 -22.57
N GLN A 459 25.57 -19.29 -21.68
CA GLN A 459 25.63 -18.59 -20.41
C GLN A 459 26.19 -19.51 -19.33
N LYS A 460 27.31 -19.11 -18.73
CA LYS A 460 27.86 -19.79 -17.55
C LYS A 460 26.99 -19.53 -16.32
N PRO A 461 26.66 -20.55 -15.49
CA PRO A 461 25.72 -20.42 -14.37
C PRO A 461 26.12 -19.38 -13.32
N ASN A 462 27.43 -19.25 -13.10
CA ASN A 462 27.99 -18.51 -11.98
C ASN A 462 28.29 -17.04 -12.28
N SER A 463 29.09 -16.81 -13.33
CA SER A 463 29.46 -15.46 -13.78
C SER A 463 28.36 -14.79 -14.59
N GLY A 464 27.41 -15.57 -15.12
CA GLY A 464 26.51 -15.11 -16.17
C GLY A 464 27.27 -14.67 -17.43
N GLU A 465 28.51 -15.13 -17.61
CA GLU A 465 29.34 -14.90 -18.79
C GLU A 465 28.67 -15.52 -20.00
N LEU A 466 28.62 -14.76 -21.10
CA LEU A 466 28.06 -15.20 -22.37
C LEU A 466 29.23 -15.49 -23.30
N ILE A 467 29.43 -16.77 -23.62
CA ILE A 467 30.52 -17.22 -24.46
C ILE A 467 29.92 -17.68 -25.79
N PRO A 468 30.46 -17.22 -26.94
CA PRO A 468 30.09 -17.77 -28.25
C PRO A 468 30.26 -19.30 -28.28
N TRP A 469 29.30 -19.98 -28.90
CA TRP A 469 29.21 -21.44 -28.91
C TRP A 469 30.42 -22.16 -29.52
N ASP A 470 31.19 -21.50 -30.37
CA ASP A 470 32.40 -22.01 -31.04
C ASP A 470 33.65 -22.00 -30.15
N LYS A 471 33.62 -21.24 -29.05
CA LYS A 471 34.78 -21.04 -28.15
C LYS A 471 34.58 -21.61 -26.76
N VAL A 472 33.42 -22.19 -26.49
CA VAL A 472 33.02 -22.63 -25.16
C VAL A 472 33.21 -24.12 -24.97
N VAL A 473 33.82 -24.50 -23.85
CA VAL A 473 33.75 -25.87 -23.33
C VAL A 473 32.51 -25.96 -22.45
N LEU A 474 31.59 -26.86 -22.81
CA LEU A 474 30.32 -27.03 -22.11
C LEU A 474 30.54 -27.72 -20.75
N GLU A 475 29.93 -27.15 -19.73
CA GLU A 475 29.94 -27.67 -18.37
C GLU A 475 28.52 -27.92 -17.86
N ARG A 476 28.42 -28.70 -16.79
CA ARG A 476 27.15 -28.99 -16.13
C ARG A 476 26.47 -27.70 -15.68
N GLY A 477 25.19 -27.55 -16.03
CA GLY A 477 24.38 -26.39 -15.67
C GLY A 477 24.41 -25.24 -16.67
N ASP A 478 25.28 -25.26 -17.68
CA ASP A 478 25.34 -24.23 -18.72
C ASP A 478 23.97 -24.00 -19.39
N VAL A 479 23.71 -22.76 -19.79
CA VAL A 479 22.48 -22.40 -20.49
C VAL A 479 22.80 -22.00 -21.93
N ILE A 480 22.36 -22.81 -22.88
CA ILE A 480 22.48 -22.53 -24.32
C ILE A 480 21.31 -21.61 -24.71
N LEU A 481 21.64 -20.43 -25.21
CA LEU A 481 20.71 -19.38 -25.62
C LEU A 481 20.71 -19.26 -27.15
N VAL A 482 19.63 -19.72 -27.78
CA VAL A 482 19.43 -19.60 -29.22
C VAL A 482 18.61 -18.34 -29.52
N GLN A 483 19.26 -17.34 -30.10
CA GLN A 483 18.64 -16.04 -30.38
C GLN A 483 17.71 -16.09 -31.61
N GLU A 484 16.78 -15.14 -31.69
CA GLU A 484 15.96 -14.92 -32.88
C GLU A 484 16.68 -14.03 -33.90
N LYS A 485 16.46 -14.30 -35.20
CA LYS A 485 16.76 -13.38 -36.30
C LYS A 485 15.90 -12.13 -36.16
N THR A 486 16.43 -11.12 -35.47
CA THR A 486 16.02 -9.74 -35.69
C THR A 486 16.62 -9.27 -36.99
N THR A 487 15.90 -9.52 -38.08
CA THR A 487 16.05 -8.67 -39.25
C THR A 487 15.59 -7.29 -38.83
N PRO A 488 16.46 -6.26 -38.82
CA PRO A 488 15.96 -4.90 -38.70
C PRO A 488 14.99 -4.69 -39.86
N PHE A 489 13.80 -4.22 -39.54
CA PHE A 489 12.77 -3.78 -40.49
C PHE A 489 13.31 -2.75 -41.54
N ILE A 490 14.51 -2.21 -41.32
CA ILE A 490 15.16 -1.09 -42.01
C ILE A 490 15.72 -1.51 -43.39
N ASP A 491 16.22 -2.74 -43.57
CA ASP A 491 16.89 -3.12 -44.83
C ASP A 491 15.90 -3.18 -46.03
N ASP A 492 14.62 -3.45 -45.76
CA ASP A 492 13.54 -3.39 -46.76
C ASP A 492 12.91 -1.98 -46.91
N PHE A 493 13.22 -1.04 -46.01
CA PHE A 493 12.47 0.22 -45.86
C PHE A 493 13.04 1.40 -46.67
N ILE A 494 14.29 1.35 -47.13
CA ILE A 494 15.00 2.51 -47.71
C ILE A 494 14.35 3.06 -49.02
N LYS A 495 13.26 2.48 -49.52
CA LYS A 495 12.62 2.85 -50.81
C LYS A 495 11.08 3.00 -50.76
N VAL A 496 10.49 3.46 -49.65
CA VAL A 496 9.03 3.62 -49.53
C VAL A 496 8.56 5.04 -49.85
N SER A 497 7.55 5.21 -50.71
CA SER A 497 7.03 6.53 -51.18
C SER A 497 5.53 6.80 -50.95
N THR A 498 4.83 5.96 -50.19
CA THR A 498 3.36 6.06 -50.04
C THR A 498 2.93 6.51 -48.65
N VAL A 499 1.93 7.41 -48.57
CA VAL A 499 1.34 7.90 -47.32
C VAL A 499 0.27 6.92 -46.81
N ILE A 500 0.49 6.33 -45.63
CA ILE A 500 -0.43 5.37 -45.00
C ILE A 500 -0.84 5.88 -43.62
N THR A 501 -2.14 5.81 -43.30
CA THR A 501 -2.73 6.27 -42.04
C THR A 501 -3.18 5.12 -41.15
N THR A 502 -2.64 5.00 -39.95
CA THR A 502 -3.14 4.09 -38.89
C THR A 502 -3.88 4.90 -37.83
N ILE A 503 -4.99 4.37 -37.29
CA ILE A 503 -5.78 5.03 -36.23
C ILE A 503 -5.75 4.16 -34.98
N THR A 504 -5.52 4.78 -33.82
CA THR A 504 -5.61 4.14 -32.50
C THR A 504 -6.51 4.96 -31.60
N THR A 505 -7.50 4.32 -31.00
CA THR A 505 -8.38 4.97 -30.03
C THR A 505 -8.00 4.54 -28.62
N VAL A 506 -7.71 5.54 -27.80
CA VAL A 506 -7.26 5.39 -26.43
C VAL A 506 -8.35 5.94 -25.49
N ILE A 507 -8.63 5.19 -24.42
CA ILE A 507 -9.41 5.64 -23.26
C ILE A 507 -8.45 5.99 -22.12
N ILE A 508 -8.86 6.98 -21.35
CA ILE A 508 -8.29 7.24 -20.03
C ILE A 508 -9.05 6.37 -19.02
N THR A 509 -8.37 5.39 -18.42
CA THR A 509 -8.89 4.77 -17.21
C THR A 509 -8.74 5.78 -16.09
N GLU A 510 -9.85 6.32 -15.59
CA GLU A 510 -9.87 6.87 -14.24
C GLU A 510 -9.29 5.80 -13.29
N ASN A 511 -8.67 6.25 -12.20
CA ASN A 511 -8.40 5.40 -11.03
C ASN A 511 -9.55 4.40 -10.89
N PRO A 512 -9.32 3.07 -10.86
CA PRO A 512 -10.41 2.17 -10.61
C PRO A 512 -11.01 2.62 -9.29
N THR A 513 -12.26 3.04 -9.33
CA THR A 513 -13.23 2.90 -8.25
C THR A 513 -13.39 1.40 -8.00
N GLY A 514 -12.28 0.76 -7.65
CA GLY A 514 -12.25 -0.60 -7.16
C GLY A 514 -13.07 -0.58 -5.89
N SER A 515 -14.03 -1.48 -5.85
CA SER A 515 -14.98 -1.80 -4.78
C SER A 515 -14.37 -2.01 -3.38
N GLY A 516 -13.06 -1.81 -3.19
CA GLY A 516 -12.38 -1.72 -1.89
C GLY A 516 -12.05 -0.30 -1.40
N ALA A 517 -12.18 0.74 -2.24
CA ALA A 517 -11.92 2.15 -1.88
C ALA A 517 -13.19 2.95 -1.52
N GLY A 518 -14.37 2.32 -1.59
CA GLY A 518 -15.67 2.96 -1.34
C GLY A 518 -15.81 3.58 0.06
N GLY A 519 -15.24 2.96 1.10
CA GLY A 519 -15.34 3.46 2.47
C GLY A 519 -14.54 4.74 2.76
N ILE A 520 -13.42 4.94 2.05
CA ILE A 520 -12.55 6.11 2.24
C ILE A 520 -13.08 7.29 1.44
N ASN A 521 -13.58 7.06 0.22
CA ASN A 521 -14.24 8.10 -0.58
C ASN A 521 -15.59 8.55 0.01
N SER A 522 -16.35 7.66 0.65
CA SER A 522 -17.57 8.07 1.37
C SER A 522 -17.28 8.88 2.64
N ALA A 523 -16.14 8.62 3.30
CA ALA A 523 -15.71 9.39 4.47
C ALA A 523 -15.14 10.77 4.08
N LEU A 524 -14.53 10.89 2.89
CA LEU A 524 -13.98 12.14 2.35
C LEU A 524 -15.02 12.97 1.58
N GLY A 525 -16.06 12.35 1.02
CA GLY A 525 -17.15 13.03 0.31
C GLY A 525 -17.97 13.96 1.21
N GLY A 526 -18.03 13.69 2.51
CA GLY A 526 -18.68 14.58 3.49
C GLY A 526 -17.91 15.87 3.80
N LEU A 527 -16.67 16.01 3.32
CA LEU A 527 -15.79 17.15 3.58
C LEU A 527 -15.59 18.07 2.35
N GLY A 528 -16.28 17.81 1.23
CA GLY A 528 -16.19 18.64 0.01
C GLY A 528 -14.86 18.53 -0.77
N ILE A 529 -14.08 17.47 -0.52
CA ILE A 529 -12.69 17.31 -1.00
C ILE A 529 -12.61 16.83 -2.46
N GLU A 530 -13.73 16.71 -3.19
CA GLU A 530 -13.75 16.32 -4.62
C GLU A 530 -12.80 17.18 -5.48
N ASN A 531 -12.63 18.46 -5.14
CA ASN A 531 -11.82 19.41 -5.92
C ASN A 531 -10.33 19.40 -5.59
N LEU A 532 -9.89 18.84 -4.45
CA LEU A 532 -8.47 18.80 -4.05
C LEU A 532 -7.66 17.75 -4.83
N LEU A 533 -8.31 16.90 -5.63
CA LEU A 533 -7.79 15.59 -6.04
C LEU A 533 -7.37 15.34 -7.50
N GLY A 534 -6.99 16.29 -8.33
CA GLY A 534 -7.83 17.38 -8.75
C GLY A 534 -8.89 16.85 -9.70
N GLY A 535 -10.14 17.21 -9.42
CA GLY A 535 -11.16 17.31 -10.45
C GLY A 535 -10.79 18.44 -11.41
N SER A 536 -9.73 18.28 -12.18
CA SER A 536 -9.70 18.97 -13.46
C SER A 536 -10.80 18.33 -14.30
N SER A 537 -11.72 19.15 -14.81
CA SER A 537 -12.70 18.76 -15.83
C SER A 537 -12.09 17.71 -16.76
N LYS A 538 -12.80 16.61 -17.05
CA LYS A 538 -12.31 15.51 -17.91
C LYS A 538 -11.68 16.01 -19.22
N SER A 539 -12.16 17.15 -19.73
CA SER A 539 -11.58 17.86 -20.88
C SER A 539 -10.10 18.26 -20.71
N ASN A 540 -9.68 18.67 -19.51
CA ASN A 540 -8.34 19.17 -19.22
C ASN A 540 -7.30 18.05 -19.10
N GLU A 541 -7.70 16.85 -18.68
CA GLU A 541 -6.80 15.68 -18.63
C GLU A 541 -6.53 15.12 -20.03
N VAL A 542 -7.57 15.06 -20.86
CA VAL A 542 -7.47 14.71 -22.29
C VAL A 542 -6.55 15.68 -23.02
N GLU A 543 -6.65 16.99 -22.73
CA GLU A 543 -5.77 18.00 -23.32
C GLU A 543 -4.31 17.82 -22.89
N LYS A 544 -4.03 17.56 -21.60
CA LYS A 544 -2.68 17.30 -21.08
C LYS A 544 -2.05 16.07 -21.74
N ILE A 545 -2.79 14.97 -21.85
CA ILE A 545 -2.29 13.75 -22.49
C ILE A 545 -2.10 13.97 -23.99
N THR A 546 -3.00 14.70 -24.66
CA THR A 546 -2.84 15.07 -26.07
C THR A 546 -1.57 15.89 -26.31
N LYS A 547 -1.25 16.84 -25.43
CA LYS A 547 0.01 17.59 -25.46
C LYS A 547 1.22 16.71 -25.14
N LEU A 548 1.08 15.74 -24.24
CA LEU A 548 2.15 14.79 -23.90
C LEU A 548 2.48 13.86 -25.07
N ILE A 549 1.47 13.32 -25.78
CA ILE A 549 1.65 12.50 -26.99
C ILE A 549 2.41 13.28 -28.06
N LYS A 550 2.14 14.59 -28.20
CA LYS A 550 2.84 15.50 -29.11
C LYS A 550 4.16 16.07 -28.54
N SER A 551 4.64 15.58 -27.39
CA SER A 551 5.85 16.09 -26.77
C SER A 551 7.10 15.54 -27.43
N ARG A 552 8.15 16.37 -27.46
CA ARG A 552 9.49 15.97 -27.93
C ARG A 552 10.04 14.77 -27.15
N ARG A 553 9.75 14.67 -25.85
CA ARG A 553 10.19 13.56 -25.00
C ARG A 553 9.61 12.22 -25.45
N VAL A 554 8.32 12.17 -25.81
CA VAL A 554 7.70 10.96 -26.37
C VAL A 554 8.31 10.66 -27.75
N ALA A 555 8.45 11.67 -28.61
CA ALA A 555 9.01 11.51 -29.94
C ALA A 555 10.44 10.97 -29.92
N ASP A 556 11.34 11.53 -29.10
CA ASP A 556 12.72 11.06 -28.94
C ASP A 556 12.76 9.61 -28.41
N SER A 557 11.87 9.25 -27.47
CA SER A 557 11.78 7.88 -26.95
C SER A 557 11.36 6.90 -28.03
N VAL A 558 10.37 7.25 -28.86
CA VAL A 558 9.89 6.42 -29.99
C VAL A 558 10.95 6.31 -31.08
N VAL A 559 11.64 7.41 -31.43
CA VAL A 559 12.76 7.41 -32.39
C VAL A 559 13.86 6.46 -31.93
N LYS A 560 14.19 6.48 -30.63
CA LYS A 560 15.21 5.58 -30.05
C LYS A 560 14.76 4.12 -30.00
N ASP A 561 13.53 3.87 -29.56
CA ASP A 561 12.91 2.54 -29.43
C ASP A 561 12.85 1.81 -30.78
N LEU A 562 12.45 2.54 -31.83
CA LEU A 562 12.29 1.99 -33.18
C LEU A 562 13.49 2.24 -34.11
N ARG A 563 14.58 2.84 -33.60
CA ARG A 563 15.79 3.18 -34.39
C ARG A 563 15.46 3.98 -35.67
N LEU A 564 14.54 4.94 -35.55
CA LEU A 564 14.07 5.76 -36.69
C LEU A 564 15.14 6.72 -37.22
N ASP A 565 16.22 6.94 -36.46
CA ASP A 565 17.40 7.69 -36.90
C ASP A 565 18.01 7.15 -38.19
N LYS A 566 18.06 5.81 -38.32
CA LYS A 566 18.55 5.13 -39.52
C LYS A 566 17.57 5.21 -40.69
N VAL A 567 16.29 5.34 -40.37
CA VAL A 567 15.18 5.40 -41.32
C VAL A 567 15.06 6.78 -41.94
N PHE A 568 15.08 7.81 -41.10
CA PHE A 568 14.90 9.20 -41.52
C PHE A 568 16.17 9.83 -42.12
N LYS A 569 17.36 9.26 -41.85
CA LYS A 569 18.66 9.74 -42.35
C LYS A 569 18.96 11.21 -42.02
N ASN A 570 18.34 11.78 -40.98
CA ASN A 570 18.63 13.15 -40.56
C ASN A 570 19.91 13.20 -39.72
N LYS A 571 20.54 14.38 -39.69
CA LYS A 571 21.82 14.59 -39.01
C LYS A 571 21.69 14.81 -37.50
N THR A 572 20.50 15.22 -37.02
CA THR A 572 20.28 15.52 -35.60
C THR A 572 19.05 14.80 -35.04
N SER A 573 19.10 14.49 -33.73
CA SER A 573 17.94 13.93 -33.00
C SER A 573 16.71 14.83 -33.12
N GLU A 574 16.92 16.15 -33.16
CA GLU A 574 15.85 17.14 -33.30
C GLU A 574 15.09 17.02 -34.63
N GLN A 575 15.82 16.85 -35.73
CA GLN A 575 15.21 16.66 -37.05
C GLN A 575 14.38 15.36 -37.08
N ASN A 576 14.88 14.29 -36.44
CA ASN A 576 14.15 13.02 -36.34
C ASN A 576 12.87 13.14 -35.52
N ALA A 577 12.92 13.82 -34.37
CA ALA A 577 11.74 14.07 -33.54
C ALA A 577 10.70 14.95 -34.26
N ASN A 578 11.13 16.02 -34.93
CA ASN A 578 10.24 16.91 -35.68
C ASN A 578 9.59 16.20 -36.88
N GLN A 579 10.34 15.34 -37.58
CA GLN A 579 9.81 14.52 -38.66
C GLN A 579 8.76 13.52 -38.14
N LEU A 580 9.00 12.86 -37.01
CA LEU A 580 8.03 11.96 -36.37
C LEU A 580 6.78 12.73 -35.90
N LEU A 581 6.94 13.88 -35.26
CA LEU A 581 5.82 14.72 -34.81
C LEU A 581 4.95 15.20 -35.98
N GLY A 582 5.56 15.49 -37.14
CA GLY A 582 4.84 15.82 -38.37
C GLY A 582 4.02 14.66 -38.95
N MET A 583 4.35 13.41 -38.59
CA MET A 583 3.58 12.21 -38.97
C MET A 583 2.41 11.94 -38.02
N ILE A 584 2.39 12.53 -36.83
CA ILE A 584 1.37 12.26 -35.80
C ILE A 584 0.26 13.31 -35.85
N LYS A 585 -0.96 12.88 -36.17
CA LYS A 585 -2.17 13.69 -36.06
C LYS A 585 -3.05 13.16 -34.94
N VAL A 586 -3.12 13.89 -33.84
CA VAL A 586 -4.04 13.57 -32.73
C VAL A 586 -5.32 14.38 -32.88
N SER A 587 -6.47 13.72 -32.83
CA SER A 587 -7.79 14.33 -32.83
C SER A 587 -8.61 13.83 -31.63
N GLU A 588 -9.25 14.76 -30.93
CA GLU A 588 -10.20 14.46 -29.86
C GLU A 588 -11.60 14.24 -30.45
N LYS A 589 -12.31 13.20 -30.00
CA LYS A 589 -13.70 12.97 -30.44
C LYS A 589 -14.58 12.72 -29.21
N LYS A 590 -15.38 13.73 -28.82
CA LYS A 590 -16.26 13.75 -27.64
C LYS A 590 -15.55 13.37 -26.33
N SER A 591 -14.92 14.35 -25.64
CA SER A 591 -14.41 14.42 -24.24
C SER A 591 -13.71 13.24 -23.55
N ASP A 592 -13.77 12.02 -24.08
CA ASP A 592 -13.40 10.77 -23.42
C ASP A 592 -12.46 9.91 -24.28
N PHE A 593 -12.33 10.23 -25.59
CA PHE A 593 -11.56 9.43 -26.55
C PHE A 593 -10.49 10.24 -27.26
N ILE A 594 -9.25 9.73 -27.22
CA ILE A 594 -8.13 10.26 -27.98
C ILE A 594 -7.89 9.36 -29.19
N ASN A 595 -8.08 9.91 -30.40
CA ASN A 595 -7.69 9.23 -31.63
C ASN A 595 -6.31 9.70 -32.06
N VAL A 596 -5.33 8.81 -31.98
CA VAL A 596 -3.99 9.01 -32.51
C VAL A 596 -3.95 8.45 -33.92
N THR A 597 -3.83 9.33 -34.91
CA THR A 597 -3.67 8.97 -36.32
C THR A 597 -2.22 9.17 -36.74
N ILE A 598 -1.58 8.16 -37.34
CA ILE A 598 -0.19 8.26 -37.77
C ILE A 598 -0.11 8.11 -39.28
N SER A 599 0.46 9.11 -39.93
CA SER A 599 0.63 9.21 -41.38
C SER A 599 2.09 8.98 -41.74
N VAL A 600 2.43 7.77 -42.18
CA VAL A 600 3.80 7.43 -42.61
C VAL A 600 3.91 7.67 -44.11
N GLY A 601 4.80 8.56 -44.55
CA GLY A 601 5.12 8.76 -45.97
C GLY A 601 6.48 9.44 -46.19
N SER A 602 7.13 9.11 -47.31
CA SER A 602 8.36 9.77 -47.76
C SER A 602 8.07 10.64 -48.99
N LYS A 603 8.80 11.75 -49.12
CA LYS A 603 8.85 12.51 -50.37
C LYS A 603 9.63 11.70 -51.42
N GLY A 604 8.95 11.13 -52.42
CA GLY A 604 9.58 10.81 -53.71
C GLY A 604 9.16 9.50 -54.40
N ASN A 605 8.72 9.64 -55.65
CA ASN A 605 8.49 8.66 -56.72
C ASN A 605 7.20 7.79 -56.75
N LEU A 606 6.57 7.84 -57.92
CA LEU A 606 5.17 7.56 -58.22
C LEU A 606 4.80 6.08 -58.43
N PHE A 607 5.75 5.14 -58.37
CA PHE A 607 5.48 3.73 -58.65
C PHE A 607 6.40 2.79 -57.84
N SER A 608 5.89 2.20 -56.76
CA SER A 608 6.37 0.91 -56.25
C SER A 608 5.32 0.26 -55.34
N LYS A 609 4.64 -0.77 -55.86
CA LYS A 609 3.64 -1.57 -55.12
C LYS A 609 4.29 -2.49 -54.07
N VAL A 610 5.62 -2.63 -54.09
CA VAL A 610 6.42 -3.52 -53.23
C VAL A 610 6.79 -2.89 -51.87
N HIS A 611 6.48 -1.61 -51.66
CA HIS A 611 6.89 -0.87 -50.47
C HIS A 611 5.72 -0.36 -49.60
N GLU A 612 4.47 -0.65 -49.99
CA GLU A 612 3.26 -0.27 -49.26
C GLU A 612 3.13 -1.05 -47.94
N ASP A 613 3.34 -2.37 -47.97
CA ASP A 613 3.17 -3.25 -46.80
C ASP A 613 4.15 -2.92 -45.67
N SER A 614 5.38 -2.57 -46.01
CA SER A 614 6.36 -2.10 -45.03
C SER A 614 5.89 -0.80 -44.36
N ALA A 615 5.43 0.22 -45.09
CA ALA A 615 4.91 1.43 -44.46
C ALA A 615 3.68 1.18 -43.58
N LYS A 616 2.83 0.20 -43.90
CA LYS A 616 1.69 -0.21 -43.06
C LYS A 616 2.17 -0.78 -41.72
N VAL A 617 3.17 -1.67 -41.74
CA VAL A 617 3.77 -2.26 -40.54
C VAL A 617 4.53 -1.22 -39.71
N LEU A 618 5.25 -0.29 -40.35
CA LEU A 618 5.92 0.80 -39.65
C LEU A 618 4.92 1.73 -38.95
N GLY A 619 3.85 2.12 -39.63
CA GLY A 619 2.78 2.94 -39.05
C GLY A 619 2.10 2.27 -37.86
N LEU A 620 1.97 0.94 -37.90
CA LEU A 620 1.47 0.14 -36.78
C LEU A 620 2.44 0.19 -35.58
N GLU A 621 3.72 -0.03 -35.82
CA GLU A 621 4.71 -0.13 -34.75
C GLU A 621 5.01 1.23 -34.11
N ILE A 622 5.07 2.31 -34.91
CA ILE A 622 5.14 3.68 -34.42
C ILE A 622 3.94 3.95 -33.50
N SER A 623 2.75 3.51 -33.88
CA SER A 623 1.53 3.69 -33.06
C SER A 623 1.62 3.01 -31.71
N ARG A 624 2.01 1.74 -31.71
CA ARG A 624 2.19 0.96 -30.47
C ARG A 624 3.27 1.56 -29.57
N SER A 625 4.39 1.96 -30.17
CA SER A 625 5.52 2.58 -29.46
C SER A 625 5.11 3.93 -28.86
N ILE A 626 4.33 4.76 -29.57
CA ILE A 626 3.82 6.04 -29.03
C ILE A 626 2.97 5.79 -27.79
N VAL A 627 1.98 4.88 -27.85
CA VAL A 627 1.11 4.61 -26.70
C VAL A 627 1.93 4.09 -25.51
N ARG A 628 2.81 3.12 -25.74
CA ARG A 628 3.66 2.51 -24.69
C ARG A 628 4.59 3.53 -24.05
N ASN A 629 5.28 4.34 -24.86
CA ASN A 629 6.21 5.35 -24.35
C ASN A 629 5.47 6.52 -23.67
N THR A 630 4.28 6.89 -24.14
CA THR A 630 3.43 7.89 -23.49
C THR A 630 3.00 7.41 -22.11
N ASP A 631 2.47 6.19 -21.99
CA ASP A 631 2.04 5.59 -20.72
C ASP A 631 3.22 5.44 -19.74
N LYS A 632 4.40 5.05 -20.24
CA LYS A 632 5.65 4.99 -19.47
C LYS A 632 6.08 6.36 -18.93
N ILE A 633 6.10 7.40 -19.76
CA ILE A 633 6.47 8.76 -19.35
C ILE A 633 5.43 9.34 -18.38
N LEU A 634 4.15 9.09 -18.61
CA LEU A 634 3.05 9.55 -17.76
C LEU A 634 3.14 8.92 -16.36
N ARG A 635 3.35 7.60 -16.26
CA ARG A 635 3.59 6.92 -14.98
C ARG A 635 4.79 7.47 -14.24
N GLU A 636 5.89 7.72 -14.94
CA GLU A 636 7.09 8.31 -14.33
C GLU A 636 6.79 9.70 -13.74
N PHE A 637 6.03 10.52 -14.46
CA PHE A 637 5.62 11.85 -14.00
C PHE A 637 4.70 11.76 -12.77
N LEU A 638 3.68 10.89 -12.82
CA LEU A 638 2.74 10.68 -11.72
C LEU A 638 3.44 10.16 -10.46
N TYR A 639 4.38 9.21 -10.62
CA TYR A 639 5.18 8.70 -9.51
C TYR A 639 6.04 9.81 -8.87
N LYS A 640 6.76 10.59 -9.69
CA LYS A 640 7.58 11.71 -9.19
C LYS A 640 6.74 12.76 -8.47
N LYS A 641 5.57 13.10 -9.01
CA LYS A 641 4.62 14.01 -8.37
C LYS A 641 4.16 13.48 -7.02
N SER A 642 3.73 12.21 -6.98
CA SER A 642 3.23 11.59 -5.75
C SER A 642 4.29 11.48 -4.66
N LEU A 643 5.54 11.18 -5.04
CA LEU A 643 6.67 11.17 -4.10
C LEU A 643 6.95 12.57 -3.52
N ALA A 644 6.93 13.61 -4.36
CA ALA A 644 7.10 14.99 -3.91
C ALA A 644 5.99 15.42 -2.94
N ASN A 645 4.73 15.13 -3.29
CA ASN A 645 3.58 15.39 -2.44
C ASN A 645 3.65 14.63 -1.11
N ALA A 646 4.01 13.34 -1.14
CA ALA A 646 4.15 12.53 0.07
C ALA A 646 5.22 13.09 1.01
N ASN A 647 6.36 13.53 0.49
CA ASN A 647 7.41 14.15 1.30
C ASN A 647 6.96 15.50 1.89
N PHE A 648 6.28 16.33 1.09
CA PHE A 648 5.69 17.57 1.57
C PHE A 648 4.71 17.34 2.72
N TYR A 649 3.74 16.44 2.54
CA TYR A 649 2.76 16.11 3.58
C TYR A 649 3.41 15.47 4.80
N LYS A 650 4.45 14.65 4.64
CA LYS A 650 5.20 14.07 5.77
C LYS A 650 5.82 15.15 6.66
N ILE A 651 6.49 16.14 6.06
CA ILE A 651 7.12 17.24 6.79
C ILE A 651 6.05 18.05 7.52
N LYS A 652 4.98 18.45 6.81
CA LYS A 652 3.87 19.21 7.40
C LYS A 652 3.13 18.42 8.49
N MET A 653 3.00 17.11 8.33
CA MET A 653 2.38 16.23 9.33
C MET A 653 3.22 16.19 10.61
N GLU A 654 4.55 16.09 10.52
CA GLU A 654 5.40 16.11 11.73
C GLU A 654 5.40 17.48 12.41
N GLU A 655 5.39 18.59 11.64
CA GLU A 655 5.19 19.94 12.20
C GLU A 655 3.86 20.03 12.96
N ALA A 656 2.75 19.66 12.32
CA ALA A 656 1.42 19.68 12.92
C ALA A 656 1.30 18.75 14.14
N ARG A 657 2.02 17.62 14.14
CA ARG A 657 2.08 16.70 15.28
C ARG A 657 2.67 17.38 16.51
N LEU A 658 3.82 18.05 16.35
CA LEU A 658 4.49 18.77 17.43
C LEU A 658 3.62 19.91 17.97
N GLU A 659 2.98 20.66 17.07
CA GLU A 659 2.05 21.73 17.47
C GLU A 659 0.84 21.19 18.22
N LYS A 660 0.28 20.06 17.78
CA LYS A 660 -0.83 19.38 18.47
C LYS A 660 -0.42 18.95 19.87
N ASP A 661 0.70 18.25 20.00
CA ASP A 661 1.20 17.78 21.30
C ASP A 661 1.47 18.99 22.23
N THR A 662 1.98 20.09 21.68
CA THR A 662 2.20 21.36 22.43
C THR A 662 0.90 22.01 22.88
N ALA A 663 -0.11 22.10 22.00
CA ALA A 663 -1.41 22.68 22.34
C ALA A 663 -2.16 21.82 23.38
N GLN A 664 -2.09 20.50 23.26
CA GLN A 664 -2.63 19.57 24.26
C GLN A 664 -1.94 19.73 25.61
N PHE A 665 -0.62 19.90 25.63
CA PHE A 665 0.12 20.16 26.86
C PHE A 665 -0.26 21.50 27.51
N LYS A 666 -0.38 22.59 26.73
CA LYS A 666 -0.83 23.90 27.25
C LYS A 666 -2.22 23.80 27.89
N LEU A 667 -3.15 23.12 27.22
CA LEU A 667 -4.52 22.90 27.73
C LEU A 667 -4.49 22.07 29.03
N ALA A 668 -3.79 20.94 29.03
CA ALA A 668 -3.68 20.07 30.22
C ALA A 668 -3.01 20.79 31.41
N LYS A 669 -2.01 21.63 31.15
CA LYS A 669 -1.38 22.48 32.17
C LYS A 669 -2.37 23.51 32.73
N PHE A 670 -3.12 24.18 31.86
CA PHE A 670 -4.13 25.16 32.27
C PHE A 670 -5.26 24.53 33.10
N GLU A 671 -5.74 23.35 32.71
CA GLU A 671 -6.75 22.56 33.45
C GLU A 671 -6.28 22.20 34.85
N LYS A 672 -5.00 21.83 34.99
CA LYS A 672 -4.36 21.47 36.24
C LYS A 672 -4.20 22.68 37.16
N ASP A 673 -3.71 23.79 36.63
CA ASP A 673 -3.38 24.99 37.42
C ASP A 673 -4.66 25.70 37.92
N ASN A 674 -5.76 25.63 37.15
CA ASN A 674 -7.01 26.33 37.44
C ASN A 674 -8.15 25.44 37.97
N LYS A 675 -7.84 24.22 38.44
CA LYS A 675 -8.79 23.26 39.04
C LYS A 675 -10.04 23.04 38.18
N ALA A 676 -9.84 22.53 36.96
CA ALA A 676 -10.88 22.05 36.04
C ALA A 676 -12.11 22.97 35.93
N ILE A 677 -12.04 23.97 35.05
CA ILE A 677 -13.17 24.81 34.72
C ILE A 677 -14.13 24.00 33.85
N GLU A 678 -15.28 23.60 34.39
CA GLU A 678 -16.31 22.90 33.62
C GLU A 678 -16.93 23.87 32.60
N MET A 679 -16.70 23.61 31.31
CA MET A 679 -17.42 24.26 30.22
C MET A 679 -18.79 23.60 30.09
N THR A 680 -19.81 24.40 29.79
CA THR A 680 -21.13 23.85 29.45
C THR A 680 -21.03 23.03 28.17
N GLU A 681 -21.80 21.95 28.06
CA GLU A 681 -21.86 21.14 26.84
C GLU A 681 -22.22 21.99 25.60
N GLN A 682 -23.02 23.05 25.79
CA GLN A 682 -23.33 24.02 24.74
C GLN A 682 -22.11 24.83 24.28
N ALA A 683 -21.26 25.28 25.21
CA ALA A 683 -20.03 25.99 24.86
C ALA A 683 -19.01 25.05 24.20
N LYS A 684 -18.94 23.79 24.65
CA LYS A 684 -18.05 22.79 24.07
C LYS A 684 -18.44 22.43 22.64
N ALA A 685 -19.74 22.23 22.39
CA ALA A 685 -20.28 21.99 21.05
C ALA A 685 -20.03 23.20 20.12
N GLN A 686 -20.15 24.43 20.62
CA GLN A 686 -19.82 25.63 19.85
C GLN A 686 -18.33 25.72 19.51
N ILE A 687 -17.44 25.36 20.45
CA ILE A 687 -15.99 25.32 20.19
C ILE A 687 -15.62 24.18 19.23
N GLU A 688 -16.26 23.02 19.33
CA GLU A 688 -16.08 21.93 18.37
C GLU A 688 -16.55 22.32 16.96
N MET A 689 -17.69 23.02 16.86
CA MET A 689 -18.18 23.60 15.61
C MET A 689 -17.18 24.62 15.04
N MET A 690 -16.67 25.54 15.87
CA MET A 690 -15.65 26.51 15.46
C MET A 690 -14.33 25.85 15.03
N ALA A 691 -13.88 24.81 15.74
CA ALA A 691 -12.69 24.04 15.38
C ALA A 691 -12.87 23.35 14.03
N SER A 692 -14.05 22.77 13.78
CA SER A 692 -14.37 22.14 12.50
C SER A 692 -14.40 23.16 11.35
N MET A 693 -14.98 24.34 11.56
CA MET A 693 -15.00 25.44 10.59
C MET A 693 -13.58 25.95 10.29
N GLN A 694 -12.74 26.10 11.31
CA GLN A 694 -11.33 26.48 11.11
C GLN A 694 -10.53 25.39 10.40
N ALA A 695 -10.79 24.11 10.68
CA ALA A 695 -10.16 23.00 9.96
C ALA A 695 -10.57 22.98 8.48
N GLN A 696 -11.84 23.23 8.16
CA GLN A 696 -12.32 23.39 6.78
C GLN A 696 -11.67 24.61 6.11
N MET A 697 -11.57 25.74 6.81
CA MET A 697 -10.90 26.94 6.29
C MET A 697 -9.41 26.70 6.05
N PHE A 698 -8.72 25.99 6.96
CA PHE A 698 -7.32 25.60 6.79
C PHE A 698 -7.15 24.67 5.58
N THR A 699 -8.10 23.74 5.39
CA THR A 699 -8.12 22.84 4.22
C THR A 699 -8.21 23.64 2.93
N GLU A 700 -9.15 24.58 2.83
CA GLU A 700 -9.27 25.42 1.64
C GLU A 700 -8.10 26.39 1.46
N LYS A 701 -7.46 26.85 2.54
CA LYS A 701 -6.22 27.65 2.45
C LYS A 701 -5.05 26.82 1.89
N LEU A 702 -4.89 25.58 2.34
CA LEU A 702 -3.88 24.68 1.79
C LEU A 702 -4.16 24.37 0.32
N ASN A 703 -5.44 24.19 -0.04
CA ASN A 703 -5.87 24.04 -1.43
C ASN A 703 -5.51 25.29 -2.26
N LEU A 704 -5.81 26.48 -1.74
CA LEU A 704 -5.47 27.75 -2.37
C LEU A 704 -3.95 27.89 -2.55
N ASP A 705 -3.13 27.56 -1.55
CA ASP A 705 -1.67 27.63 -1.63
C ASP A 705 -1.13 26.73 -2.75
N ILE A 706 -1.69 25.53 -2.90
CA ILE A 706 -1.33 24.61 -4.00
C ILE A 706 -1.79 25.18 -5.34
N LEU A 707 -3.01 25.73 -5.42
CA LEU A 707 -3.55 26.31 -6.65
C LEU A 707 -2.79 27.56 -7.08
N GLU A 708 -2.39 28.43 -6.16
CA GLU A 708 -1.61 29.65 -6.43
C GLU A 708 -0.16 29.33 -6.85
N GLN A 709 0.38 28.16 -6.49
CA GLN A 709 1.66 27.67 -7.03
C GLN A 709 1.56 27.17 -8.46
N GLU A 710 0.41 26.63 -8.86
CA GLU A 710 0.21 26.02 -10.18
C GLU A 710 -0.51 26.93 -11.19
N ARG A 711 -1.19 27.99 -10.74
CA ARG A 711 -2.12 28.80 -11.56
C ARG A 711 -2.02 30.31 -11.29
N LEU A 712 -2.53 31.08 -12.24
CA LEU A 712 -2.68 32.54 -12.10
C LEU A 712 -3.78 32.88 -11.10
N SER A 713 -3.62 33.98 -10.38
CA SER A 713 -4.55 34.46 -9.36
C SER A 713 -5.96 34.81 -9.88
N SER A 714 -6.13 34.95 -11.20
CA SER A 714 -7.40 35.22 -11.89
C SER A 714 -8.15 33.96 -12.36
N ASP A 715 -7.60 32.76 -12.13
CA ASP A 715 -8.25 31.49 -12.52
C ASP A 715 -9.59 31.32 -11.76
N PRO A 716 -10.68 30.87 -12.43
CA PRO A 716 -11.96 30.61 -11.78
C PRO A 716 -11.89 29.70 -10.55
N LEU A 717 -11.00 28.70 -10.56
CA LEU A 717 -10.83 27.77 -9.43
C LEU A 717 -10.14 28.43 -8.23
N VAL A 718 -9.17 29.31 -8.48
CA VAL A 718 -8.52 30.13 -7.43
C VAL A 718 -9.53 31.10 -6.82
N THR A 719 -10.38 31.69 -7.65
CA THR A 719 -11.44 32.61 -7.23
C THR A 719 -12.51 31.88 -6.39
N GLU A 720 -12.89 30.67 -6.81
CA GLU A 720 -13.85 29.83 -6.08
C GLU A 720 -13.31 29.44 -4.69
N ALA A 721 -12.08 28.94 -4.61
CA ALA A 721 -11.43 28.60 -3.34
C ALA A 721 -11.35 29.82 -2.40
N ARG A 722 -10.97 30.99 -2.94
CA ARG A 722 -10.92 32.25 -2.19
C ARG A 722 -12.30 32.67 -1.67
N ASN A 723 -13.36 32.47 -2.47
CA ASN A 723 -14.73 32.77 -2.06
C ASN A 723 -15.23 31.79 -0.99
N LYS A 724 -14.87 30.51 -1.07
CA LYS A 724 -15.15 29.51 -0.02
C LYS A 724 -14.44 29.85 1.29
N ILE A 725 -13.17 30.24 1.25
CA ILE A 725 -12.44 30.72 2.44
C ILE A 725 -13.15 31.92 3.06
N LYS A 726 -13.54 32.92 2.26
CA LYS A 726 -14.32 34.08 2.75
C LYS A 726 -15.66 33.68 3.36
N LEU A 727 -16.34 32.68 2.79
CA LEU A 727 -17.60 32.17 3.32
C LEU A 727 -17.39 31.50 4.68
N TYR A 728 -16.40 30.63 4.82
CA TYR A 728 -16.06 29.98 6.08
C TYR A 728 -15.59 30.99 7.13
N GLU A 729 -14.81 31.99 6.73
CA GLU A 729 -14.38 33.09 7.60
C GLU A 729 -15.58 33.91 8.10
N LYS A 730 -16.56 34.18 7.22
CA LYS A 730 -17.81 34.84 7.61
C LYS A 730 -18.61 33.98 8.60
N GLN A 731 -18.81 32.69 8.32
CA GLN A 731 -19.54 31.77 9.21
C GLN A 731 -18.84 31.62 10.57
N TYR A 732 -17.51 31.51 10.59
CA TYR A 732 -16.71 31.46 11.82
C TYR A 732 -16.90 32.74 12.65
N ASN A 733 -16.83 33.92 12.02
CA ASN A 733 -17.02 35.19 12.70
C ASN A 733 -18.47 35.39 13.19
N ASP A 734 -19.47 34.92 12.44
CA ASP A 734 -20.87 34.98 12.84
C ASP A 734 -21.16 34.14 14.11
N VAL A 735 -20.48 32.99 14.25
CA VAL A 735 -20.50 32.15 15.46
C VAL A 735 -19.70 32.79 16.59
N LEU A 736 -18.53 33.36 16.32
CA LEU A 736 -17.66 33.98 17.32
C LEU A 736 -18.31 35.21 17.99
N TYR A 737 -19.01 36.05 17.22
CA TYR A 737 -19.61 37.32 17.68
C TYR A 737 -21.12 37.25 17.91
N GLY A 738 -21.75 36.07 17.78
CA GLY A 738 -23.16 35.85 18.13
C GLY A 738 -24.16 36.67 17.30
N LYS A 739 -23.90 36.88 15.99
CA LYS A 739 -24.79 37.64 15.10
C LYS A 739 -25.98 36.84 14.54
N SER A 740 -26.08 35.55 14.88
CA SER A 740 -27.23 34.70 14.53
C SER A 740 -28.13 34.52 15.76
N GLY A 741 -29.42 34.82 15.61
CA GLY A 741 -30.37 35.10 16.68
C GLY A 741 -30.33 34.16 17.90
N GLY A 742 -30.28 34.78 19.09
CA GLY A 742 -30.81 34.27 20.36
C GLY A 742 -30.15 33.07 21.05
N TYR A 743 -29.43 32.19 20.35
CA TYR A 743 -28.97 30.89 20.89
C TYR A 743 -27.45 30.68 20.94
N VAL A 744 -26.66 31.69 20.54
CA VAL A 744 -25.18 31.63 20.54
C VAL A 744 -24.65 32.58 21.62
N ILE A 745 -23.97 32.05 22.63
CA ILE A 745 -23.25 32.85 23.63
C ILE A 745 -21.89 33.16 23.02
N GLY A 746 -21.61 34.43 22.75
CA GLY A 746 -20.29 34.83 22.26
C GLY A 746 -19.19 34.49 23.27
N VAL A 747 -18.04 34.02 22.76
CA VAL A 747 -16.90 33.61 23.59
C VAL A 747 -16.35 34.79 24.40
N ASP A 748 -16.65 36.01 23.97
CA ASP A 748 -16.38 37.28 24.64
C ASP A 748 -17.15 37.51 25.95
N LYS A 749 -18.24 36.76 26.20
CA LYS A 749 -19.09 36.92 27.40
C LYS A 749 -18.75 35.94 28.54
N PHE A 750 -17.73 35.10 28.37
CA PHE A 750 -17.26 34.24 29.45
C PHE A 750 -16.37 35.04 30.42
N SER A 751 -16.35 34.68 31.72
CA SER A 751 -15.32 35.19 32.65
C SER A 751 -13.92 34.95 32.08
N ASP A 752 -12.95 35.85 32.28
CA ASP A 752 -11.61 35.80 31.65
C ASP A 752 -10.94 34.41 31.65
N LEU A 753 -11.10 33.64 32.74
CA LEU A 753 -10.55 32.29 32.91
C LEU A 753 -11.18 31.23 31.96
N LYS A 754 -12.49 31.35 31.69
CA LYS A 754 -13.25 30.48 30.76
C LYS A 754 -12.94 30.80 29.29
N VAL A 755 -12.66 32.07 28.98
CA VAL A 755 -12.19 32.50 27.64
C VAL A 755 -10.83 31.87 27.33
N GLN A 756 -9.88 31.95 28.27
CA GLN A 756 -8.54 31.36 28.11
C GLN A 756 -8.61 29.84 27.93
N TYR A 757 -9.45 29.16 28.71
CA TYR A 757 -9.70 27.73 28.55
C TYR A 757 -10.29 27.40 27.17
N GLY A 758 -11.31 28.14 26.74
CA GLY A 758 -11.95 27.95 25.44
C GLY A 758 -10.97 28.12 24.26
N ASN A 759 -10.10 29.12 24.33
CA ASN A 759 -9.07 29.36 23.31
C ASN A 759 -8.04 28.22 23.24
N LEU A 760 -7.57 27.73 24.40
CA LEU A 760 -6.63 26.61 24.46
C LEU A 760 -7.28 25.30 23.99
N PHE A 761 -8.56 25.09 24.32
CA PHE A 761 -9.33 23.93 23.87
C PHE A 761 -9.53 23.95 22.35
N LEU A 762 -9.90 25.11 21.80
CA LEU A 762 -10.01 25.35 20.35
C LEU A 762 -8.66 25.10 19.65
N GLU A 763 -7.57 25.67 20.17
CA GLU A 763 -6.21 25.50 19.60
C GLU A 763 -5.82 24.01 19.59
N SER A 764 -6.01 23.31 20.70
CA SER A 764 -5.73 21.87 20.84
C SER A 764 -6.53 21.03 19.84
N ARG A 765 -7.84 21.31 19.71
CA ARG A 765 -8.72 20.59 18.79
C ARG A 765 -8.33 20.84 17.34
N LEU A 766 -8.11 22.10 16.96
CA LEU A 766 -7.72 22.50 15.61
C LEU A 766 -6.44 21.78 15.16
N ARG A 767 -5.38 21.82 15.99
CA ARG A 767 -4.10 21.17 15.66
C ARG A 767 -4.25 19.66 15.50
N GLY A 768 -5.16 19.05 16.26
CA GLY A 768 -5.48 17.61 16.16
C GLY A 768 -6.11 17.24 14.82
N GLU A 769 -7.10 18.00 14.39
CA GLU A 769 -7.78 17.79 13.10
C GLU A 769 -6.82 18.00 11.92
N ILE A 770 -5.97 19.05 11.97
CA ILE A 770 -4.95 19.32 10.95
C ILE A 770 -3.96 18.16 10.81
N TYR A 771 -3.46 17.63 11.94
CA TYR A 771 -2.56 16.47 11.93
C TYR A 771 -3.20 15.24 11.28
N LEU A 772 -4.43 14.90 11.68
CA LEU A 772 -5.13 13.74 11.16
C LEU A 772 -5.36 13.85 9.64
N PHE A 773 -5.72 15.05 9.18
CA PHE A 773 -5.87 15.36 7.77
C PHE A 773 -4.57 15.17 6.99
N LEU A 774 -3.46 15.76 7.45
CA LEU A 774 -2.15 15.64 6.80
C LEU A 774 -1.68 14.18 6.74
N LYS A 775 -1.97 13.39 7.77
CA LYS A 775 -1.70 11.95 7.80
C LYS A 775 -2.50 11.20 6.74
N GLN A 776 -3.78 11.52 6.56
CA GLN A 776 -4.60 10.92 5.51
C GLN A 776 -4.08 11.26 4.11
N MET A 777 -3.68 12.53 3.88
CA MET A 777 -3.09 12.97 2.61
C MET A 777 -1.76 12.27 2.31
N TYR A 778 -0.89 12.13 3.32
CA TYR A 778 0.34 11.36 3.19
C TYR A 778 0.09 9.91 2.77
N LEU A 779 -0.80 9.20 3.47
CA LEU A 779 -1.11 7.80 3.17
C LEU A 779 -1.71 7.63 1.77
N LYS A 780 -2.55 8.57 1.35
CA LYS A 780 -3.14 8.60 0.01
C LYS A 780 -2.05 8.67 -1.08
N GLU A 781 -1.09 9.58 -0.94
CA GLU A 781 0.00 9.75 -1.91
C GLU A 781 0.92 8.52 -1.94
N VAL A 782 1.29 7.96 -0.78
CA VAL A 782 2.07 6.71 -0.74
C VAL A 782 1.36 5.57 -1.48
N LEU A 783 0.04 5.45 -1.29
CA LEU A 783 -0.76 4.45 -2.00
C LEU A 783 -0.80 4.72 -3.51
N GLN A 784 -0.97 5.97 -3.94
CA GLN A 784 -0.97 6.34 -5.36
C GLN A 784 0.38 6.06 -6.04
N GLY A 785 1.49 6.43 -5.40
CA GLY A 785 2.84 6.15 -5.91
C GLY A 785 3.18 4.66 -5.99
N SER A 786 2.52 3.80 -5.20
CA SER A 786 2.73 2.35 -5.22
C SER A 786 1.94 1.61 -6.32
N LYS A 787 0.98 2.27 -7.00
CA LYS A 787 0.17 1.64 -8.04
C LYS A 787 0.96 1.45 -9.32
N ASN A 788 1.02 0.21 -9.81
CA ASN A 788 1.60 -0.14 -11.12
C ASN A 788 0.53 -0.48 -12.17
N THR A 789 -0.63 0.18 -12.11
CA THR A 789 -1.69 0.01 -13.11
C THR A 789 -1.40 0.84 -14.37
N PRO A 790 -1.64 0.34 -15.58
CA PRO A 790 -1.54 1.14 -16.79
C PRO A 790 -2.46 2.36 -16.68
N THR A 791 -1.94 3.54 -17.05
CA THR A 791 -2.68 4.81 -16.96
C THR A 791 -3.46 5.08 -18.24
N ILE A 792 -3.02 4.45 -19.33
CA ILE A 792 -3.61 4.55 -20.66
C ILE A 792 -4.16 3.19 -21.06
N GLU A 793 -5.46 3.11 -21.35
CA GLU A 793 -6.10 1.88 -21.84
C GLU A 793 -6.40 1.99 -23.33
N VAL A 794 -5.99 0.98 -24.09
CA VAL A 794 -6.22 0.93 -25.53
C VAL A 794 -7.56 0.27 -25.80
N LEU A 795 -8.54 1.05 -26.22
CA LEU A 795 -9.84 0.52 -26.62
C LEU A 795 -9.79 -0.17 -27.97
N GLN A 796 -9.20 0.52 -28.95
CA GLN A 796 -9.07 0.01 -30.31
C GLN A 796 -7.58 -0.09 -30.62
N PRO A 797 -7.03 -1.32 -30.66
CA PRO A 797 -5.64 -1.49 -31.02
C PRO A 797 -5.40 -1.03 -32.45
N SER A 798 -4.21 -0.50 -32.69
CA SER A 798 -3.76 -0.15 -34.03
C SER A 798 -3.84 -1.39 -34.95
N VAL A 799 -4.48 -1.24 -36.11
CA VAL A 799 -4.58 -2.29 -37.13
C VAL A 799 -3.86 -1.87 -38.41
N ILE A 800 -3.39 -2.86 -39.16
CA ILE A 800 -2.80 -2.66 -40.49
C ILE A 800 -3.93 -2.21 -41.43
N PRO A 801 -3.81 -1.06 -42.12
CA PRO A 801 -4.87 -0.54 -42.96
C PRO A 801 -4.94 -1.30 -44.29
N ASP A 802 -6.14 -1.68 -44.71
CA ASP A 802 -6.37 -2.45 -45.93
C ASP A 802 -5.93 -1.68 -47.18
N TYR A 803 -6.17 -0.35 -47.21
CA TYR A 803 -5.89 0.51 -48.36
C TYR A 803 -5.05 1.74 -47.95
N ALA A 804 -4.08 2.12 -48.77
CA ALA A 804 -3.38 3.40 -48.61
C ALA A 804 -4.36 4.60 -48.78
N SER A 805 -4.20 5.62 -47.93
CA SER A 805 -5.04 6.83 -47.87
C SER A 805 -4.94 7.74 -49.10
N ASN A 806 -4.18 7.37 -50.14
CA ASN A 806 -3.85 8.29 -51.21
C ASN A 806 -5.06 8.56 -52.13
N LYS A 807 -5.71 9.73 -51.93
CA LYS A 807 -6.77 10.26 -52.81
C LYS A 807 -6.29 10.55 -54.24
N SER A 808 -5.02 10.37 -54.56
CA SER A 808 -4.47 10.81 -55.84
C SER A 808 -4.87 9.94 -57.04
N LYS A 809 -5.22 8.65 -56.90
CA LYS A 809 -5.49 7.78 -58.06
C LYS A 809 -6.61 8.32 -58.95
N VAL A 810 -7.69 8.80 -58.35
CA VAL A 810 -8.83 9.43 -59.07
C VAL A 810 -8.40 10.73 -59.74
N ILE A 811 -7.57 11.53 -59.06
CA ILE A 811 -7.06 12.81 -59.59
C ILE A 811 -6.09 12.57 -60.76
N HIS A 812 -5.22 11.56 -60.68
CA HIS A 812 -4.28 11.22 -61.75
C HIS A 812 -5.00 10.70 -62.99
N VAL A 813 -6.05 9.88 -62.80
CA VAL A 813 -6.91 9.45 -63.90
C VAL A 813 -7.64 10.65 -64.52
N ALA A 814 -8.19 11.56 -63.71
CA ALA A 814 -8.85 12.76 -64.21
C ALA A 814 -7.89 13.68 -64.99
N ILE A 815 -6.67 13.90 -64.49
CA ILE A 815 -5.61 14.67 -65.17
C ILE A 815 -5.17 13.96 -66.46
N GLY A 816 -4.97 12.64 -66.41
CA GLY A 816 -4.58 11.85 -67.59
C GLY A 816 -5.63 11.91 -68.70
N VAL A 817 -6.92 11.83 -68.34
CA VAL A 817 -8.04 11.97 -69.29
C VAL A 817 -8.09 13.38 -69.87
N THR A 818 -7.93 14.42 -69.06
CA THR A 818 -7.95 15.81 -69.56
C THR A 818 -6.75 16.14 -70.44
N VAL A 819 -5.54 15.71 -70.06
CA VAL A 819 -4.33 15.88 -70.87
C VAL A 819 -4.43 15.07 -72.18
N GLY A 820 -4.90 13.82 -72.11
CA GLY A 820 -5.12 12.98 -73.29
C GLY A 820 -6.13 13.58 -74.25
N LEU A 821 -7.23 14.15 -73.74
CA LEU A 821 -8.24 14.83 -74.55
C LEU A 821 -7.69 16.10 -75.21
N LEU A 822 -6.90 16.90 -74.48
CA LEU A 822 -6.22 18.08 -75.03
C LEU A 822 -5.24 17.73 -76.15
N ILE A 823 -4.42 16.69 -75.95
CA ILE A 823 -3.48 16.18 -76.97
C ILE A 823 -4.24 15.65 -78.18
N GLY A 824 -5.32 14.89 -77.96
CA GLY A 824 -6.16 14.37 -79.04
C GLY A 824 -6.79 15.49 -79.89
N LEU A 825 -7.34 16.52 -79.24
CA LEU A 825 -7.91 17.69 -79.94
C LEU A 825 -6.85 18.47 -80.71
N THR A 826 -5.65 18.64 -80.16
CA THR A 826 -4.56 19.33 -80.87
C THR A 826 -4.08 18.54 -82.08
N ILE A 827 -3.94 17.21 -81.96
CA ILE A 827 -3.57 16.35 -83.09
C ILE A 827 -4.65 16.38 -84.18
N CYS A 828 -5.94 16.27 -83.81
CA CYS A 828 -7.04 16.38 -84.78
C CYS A 828 -7.06 17.75 -85.47
N GLY A 829 -6.83 18.84 -84.74
CA GLY A 829 -6.73 20.18 -85.31
C GLY A 829 -5.56 20.32 -86.30
N LEU A 830 -4.39 19.76 -85.96
CA LEU A 830 -3.23 19.75 -86.84
C LEU A 830 -3.46 18.91 -88.11
N ILE A 831 -4.12 17.75 -87.99
CA ILE A 831 -4.47 16.91 -89.16
C ILE A 831 -5.44 17.66 -90.07
N LYS A 832 -6.48 18.30 -89.52
CA LYS A 832 -7.45 19.05 -90.32
C LYS A 832 -6.82 20.28 -91.00
N LEU A 833 -5.94 20.99 -90.29
CA LEU A 833 -5.15 22.08 -90.88
C LEU A 833 -4.26 21.57 -92.02
N TYR A 834 -3.67 20.39 -91.86
CA TYR A 834 -2.85 19.74 -92.89
C TYR A 834 -3.68 19.33 -94.13
N GLU A 835 -4.90 18.81 -93.94
CA GLU A 835 -5.82 18.48 -95.04
C GLU A 835 -6.31 19.73 -95.78
N GLU A 836 -6.66 20.81 -95.08
CA GLU A 836 -7.06 22.08 -95.70
C GLU A 836 -5.90 22.71 -96.50
N MET A 837 -4.66 22.63 -96.00
CA MET A 837 -3.47 23.10 -96.73
C MET A 837 -3.16 22.31 -98.01
N LEU A 838 -3.56 21.04 -98.10
CA LEU A 838 -3.38 20.20 -99.30
C LEU A 838 -4.44 20.45 -100.37
N ALA A 839 -5.58 21.07 -100.01
CA ALA A 839 -6.68 21.34 -100.93
C ALA A 839 -6.47 22.61 -101.78
N GLU A 840 -5.54 23.49 -101.41
CA GLU A 840 -5.20 24.71 -102.16
C GLU A 840 -4.01 24.49 -103.12
N PRO A 841 -4.15 24.72 -104.44
CA PRO A 841 -3.13 24.38 -105.45
C PRO A 841 -1.80 25.14 -105.36
N ASP A 842 -1.75 26.30 -104.69
CA ASP A 842 -0.58 27.19 -104.68
C ASP A 842 0.37 26.97 -103.47
N ASN A 843 0.15 25.93 -102.65
CA ASN A 843 0.90 25.70 -101.40
C ASN A 843 2.00 24.63 -101.46
N GLU A 844 2.50 24.27 -102.65
CA GLU A 844 3.55 23.24 -102.81
C GLU A 844 4.85 23.52 -102.03
N GLU A 845 5.19 24.80 -101.82
CA GLU A 845 6.41 25.20 -101.12
C GLU A 845 6.26 25.08 -99.59
N ILE A 846 5.08 25.39 -99.05
CA ILE A 846 4.76 25.27 -97.62
C ILE A 846 4.63 23.80 -97.20
N VAL A 847 4.01 22.96 -98.05
CA VAL A 847 3.90 21.50 -97.80
C VAL A 847 5.28 20.83 -97.76
N ARG A 848 6.25 21.35 -98.52
CA ARG A 848 7.64 20.84 -98.55
C ARG A 848 8.42 21.21 -97.29
N GLU A 849 8.21 22.41 -96.76
CA GLU A 849 8.86 22.90 -95.53
C GLU A 849 8.27 22.22 -94.28
N VAL A 850 6.95 21.98 -94.25
CA VAL A 850 6.29 21.20 -93.20
C VAL A 850 6.75 19.73 -93.21
N LYS A 851 6.94 19.12 -94.39
CA LYS A 851 7.54 17.77 -94.52
C LYS A 851 8.97 17.71 -93.98
N ARG A 852 9.77 18.77 -94.16
CA ARG A 852 11.11 18.90 -93.56
C ARG A 852 11.05 19.02 -92.04
N MET A 853 10.11 19.82 -91.52
CA MET A 853 9.94 19.99 -90.07
C MET A 853 9.40 18.72 -89.38
N LEU A 854 8.66 17.87 -90.09
CA LEU A 854 8.17 16.58 -89.58
C LEU A 854 9.16 15.42 -89.73
N ASP A 855 10.30 15.60 -90.42
CA ASP A 855 11.31 14.55 -90.64
C ASP A 855 12.30 14.41 -89.46
N PHE A 856 11.83 14.58 -88.23
CA PHE A 856 12.61 14.26 -87.05
C PHE A 856 12.64 12.74 -86.84
N GLY A 857 13.84 12.18 -86.69
CA GLY A 857 14.06 10.73 -86.58
C GLY A 857 13.30 10.01 -85.46
N TRP A 858 12.76 10.73 -84.47
CA TRP A 858 11.90 10.16 -83.44
C TRP A 858 10.46 9.94 -83.92
N VAL A 859 9.93 10.75 -84.85
CA VAL A 859 8.60 10.57 -85.46
C VAL A 859 8.60 9.37 -86.40
N LYS A 860 9.63 9.20 -87.24
CA LYS A 860 9.81 7.98 -88.06
C LYS A 860 9.95 6.72 -87.20
N LYS A 861 10.65 6.78 -86.06
CA LYS A 861 10.72 5.67 -85.10
C LYS A 861 9.36 5.37 -84.47
N MET A 862 8.60 6.39 -84.09
CA MET A 862 7.26 6.25 -83.49
C MET A 862 6.25 5.65 -84.49
N VAL A 863 6.24 6.13 -85.73
CA VAL A 863 5.37 5.60 -86.81
C VAL A 863 5.79 4.18 -87.23
N SER A 864 7.09 3.88 -87.33
CA SER A 864 7.57 2.51 -87.60
C SER A 864 7.28 1.53 -86.45
N GLY A 865 7.22 2.02 -85.21
CA GLY A 865 6.83 1.24 -84.03
C GLY A 865 5.34 0.91 -84.03
N LEU A 866 4.50 1.83 -84.48
CA LEU A 866 3.06 1.61 -84.66
C LEU A 866 2.75 0.62 -85.79
N TYR A 867 3.53 0.63 -86.89
CA TYR A 867 3.37 -0.32 -88.00
C TYR A 867 3.79 -1.77 -87.64
N LYS A 868 4.70 -1.95 -86.66
CA LYS A 868 5.13 -3.27 -86.17
C LYS A 868 4.14 -3.95 -85.21
N HIS A 869 3.17 -3.20 -84.69
CA HIS A 869 2.11 -3.73 -83.82
C HIS A 869 0.73 -3.54 -84.46
N GLY A 870 0.54 -4.15 -85.63
CA GLY A 870 -0.74 -4.73 -86.04
C GLY A 870 -1.99 -3.86 -85.92
N LEU A 871 -1.95 -2.61 -86.36
CA LEU A 871 -3.15 -1.86 -86.71
C LEU A 871 -3.30 -1.87 -88.24
N SER A 872 -3.91 -2.93 -88.76
CA SER A 872 -4.43 -2.94 -90.13
C SER A 872 -5.82 -2.31 -90.15
N ARG A 873 -5.86 -0.98 -90.19
CA ARG A 873 -6.81 -0.14 -90.96
C ARG A 873 -6.66 1.31 -90.55
#